data_AF-A0A2Z7A8H6-F1
#
_entry.id   AF-A0A2Z7A8H6-F1
#
_cell.length_a   1.000
_cell.length_b   1.000
_cell.length_c   1.000
_cell.angle_alpha   90.00
_cell.angle_beta   90.00
_cell.angle_gamma   90.00
#
_symmetry.space_group_name_H-M   'P 1'
#
loop_
_entity.id
_entity.type
_entity.pdbx_description
1 polymer ?
#
loop_
_entity_poly.entity_id
_entity_poly.type
_entity_poly.pdbx_seq_one_letter_code
_entity_poly.pdbx_strand_id
1 'polypeptide(L)'
;MARVAKATEEVEVHYDPKFFSHIQVLEVVSEFGFHAVVVSTGEDVCEVQLQVDGAHSEHSMRMVRNSVEALPGVQEQKFDPGLKKLSISYKPDMVGPRDFIRVIESIEKGSFKAVIYPEKDGRDGHREEEIKKYYKAFLWSLVFGIPLFLLSMVFMYIPRVGRKLDAKVVNMLSIGTILKWILSTPVQFVIGKRFYIGAYKALRHGSANMDVLIALGTNAAYFYSVYSVLRSLSSQNFDSSDFFETSALLITFILLGKYLEVLAKGKTSEAIAKLMDLAPETAILLTLDSKGNVLKEQEIDGQLVQKNDVVKIMPGAKIACDGFVVWGESYVNESMITGESKPVAKRKGDMVIGGTVNANGVLHIKATKVGSQSALAQIVQLVESGQMAKAPVQKLADHVSKFFVPSVIVLSFSTWFAWFLAGKLDGYPKSWIPSSMDSFELALQFGISVMVIACPCALGLATPTAVMVGAGVGASQGVLIKGGNALESTHKVNCIIFDKTGTLTMGKPVVVDIKPLNGMNLSEFLELVAATEVNSEHPLAKAIVEHAKKSRRDGENHVWPEAKDFKSITGYGVEAFVSNKQVLVGNKKLMLDRNVAIRVDAIETLAEIERLAQTGVLVSIDRELQGILAISDPLKPGARQVVTILKSMNVDSIMVTGDNWGTANAIAKDVGIDTVAAETKPEQKAQKVKELQAAGKIVAMVGDGINDSPALVAADVGIAIGAGTDIAIEAADIVLMRSNLEDVVTAIDLSRKTFARIRLNYLWAFGYNVLAIPVAAGALLPAIGLRLPPWISGAAMAASSVSVVCSSLFLKSYKRPKELNVPDMTEIILPDNTKFHIGSVRRAKLLLATPTAVMVGAGVGASQGVLIKGGNALESTHKVNCIIFDKTGTLTMGKPVVVDIKPLNGMNLSEFLELVAATEVNSEHPLAKAIVEHAKKSRRDGENHVWPEAKDFKSITGYGVEAFVSNKQVLVGNKKLMLDRNVAIRVDAIETLAEIERLAQTGVLVSIDRELQGILAISDPLKPGARQVVTILKSMNVDSIMVTGDNWGTANAIAKDVGIDTVAAETKPEQKAQKVKELQAAGKIVAMVGDGINDSPALVAADVGIAIGAGTDIAIEAADIVLMRSNLEDVVTAIDLSRKTFARIRLNYLWAFGYNVLAIPVAAGALLPAIGLRLPPWISGAAMAASSVSVVCSSLFLKSYKRPKELNVPDMTEISVE
;
A
#
# COMPACT_ATOMS: atom_id res chain seq x y z
N MET A 1 -15.97 -29.40 -9.91
CA MET A 1 -16.34 -28.08 -9.36
C MET A 1 -15.47 -27.02 -10.01
N ALA A 2 -16.04 -25.96 -10.58
CA ALA A 2 -15.28 -24.88 -11.24
C ALA A 2 -15.48 -23.54 -10.51
N ARG A 3 -14.39 -22.82 -10.22
CA ARG A 3 -14.35 -21.48 -9.65
C ARG A 3 -13.81 -20.51 -10.70
N VAL A 4 -14.64 -19.56 -11.13
CA VAL A 4 -14.29 -18.61 -12.20
C VAL A 4 -14.02 -17.22 -11.61
N ALA A 5 -12.81 -16.73 -11.80
CA ALA A 5 -12.37 -15.39 -11.44
C ALA A 5 -12.60 -14.41 -12.60
N LYS A 6 -13.77 -13.75 -12.66
CA LYS A 6 -14.10 -12.77 -13.72
C LYS A 6 -13.15 -11.55 -13.77
N ALA A 7 -12.39 -11.33 -12.70
CA ALA A 7 -11.47 -10.21 -12.52
C ALA A 7 -10.08 -10.50 -13.12
N THR A 8 -9.57 -11.71 -12.91
CA THR A 8 -8.27 -12.17 -13.43
C THR A 8 -8.39 -12.96 -14.72
N GLU A 9 -9.61 -13.32 -15.12
CA GLU A 9 -9.95 -14.16 -16.29
C GLU A 9 -9.50 -15.62 -16.16
N GLU A 10 -9.30 -16.08 -14.93
CA GLU A 10 -8.87 -17.44 -14.62
C GLU A 10 -10.03 -18.34 -14.19
N VAL A 11 -9.88 -19.64 -14.45
CA VAL A 11 -10.81 -20.66 -13.95
C VAL A 11 -10.03 -21.79 -13.28
N GLU A 12 -10.37 -22.06 -12.02
CA GLU A 12 -9.88 -23.22 -11.28
C GLU A 12 -10.92 -24.33 -11.41
N VAL A 13 -10.52 -25.50 -11.89
CA VAL A 13 -11.43 -26.63 -12.11
C VAL A 13 -10.93 -27.83 -11.32
N HIS A 14 -11.64 -28.19 -10.25
CA HIS A 14 -11.48 -29.47 -9.59
C HIS A 14 -12.32 -30.50 -10.34
N TYR A 15 -11.67 -31.44 -11.01
CA TYR A 15 -12.31 -32.56 -11.69
C TYR A 15 -11.61 -33.85 -11.27
N ASP A 16 -12.33 -34.96 -11.32
CA ASP A 16 -11.71 -36.27 -11.13
C ASP A 16 -11.03 -36.67 -12.46
N PRO A 17 -9.69 -36.81 -12.49
CA PRO A 17 -8.95 -37.13 -13.71
C PRO A 17 -9.28 -38.50 -14.27
N LYS A 18 -9.98 -39.37 -13.51
CA LYS A 18 -10.48 -40.66 -14.02
C LYS A 18 -11.65 -40.51 -15.00
N PHE A 19 -12.42 -39.42 -14.89
CA PHE A 19 -13.65 -39.22 -15.66
C PHE A 19 -13.56 -38.07 -16.68
N PHE A 20 -12.70 -37.08 -16.46
CA PHE A 20 -12.54 -35.92 -17.33
C PHE A 20 -11.06 -35.60 -17.53
N SER A 21 -10.67 -35.19 -18.74
CA SER A 21 -9.32 -34.66 -18.99
C SER A 21 -9.34 -33.12 -19.05
N HIS A 22 -8.21 -32.48 -18.73
CA HIS A 22 -8.07 -31.03 -18.89
C HIS A 22 -8.27 -30.56 -20.34
N ILE A 23 -7.99 -31.41 -21.34
CA ILE A 23 -8.21 -31.10 -22.76
C ILE A 23 -9.72 -30.96 -23.03
N GLN A 24 -10.53 -31.86 -22.49
CA GLN A 24 -11.99 -31.77 -22.61
C GLN A 24 -12.53 -30.52 -21.92
N VAL A 25 -11.93 -30.10 -20.80
CA VAL A 25 -12.28 -28.83 -20.14
C VAL A 25 -11.98 -27.64 -21.06
N LEU A 26 -10.82 -27.60 -21.71
CA LEU A 26 -10.47 -26.54 -22.67
C LEU A 26 -11.41 -26.50 -23.87
N GLU A 27 -11.80 -27.66 -24.38
CA GLU A 27 -12.71 -27.79 -25.52
C GLU A 27 -14.09 -27.22 -25.18
N VAL A 28 -14.63 -27.58 -24.01
CA VAL A 28 -15.88 -27.01 -23.47
C VAL A 28 -15.78 -25.49 -23.34
N VAL A 29 -14.67 -24.95 -22.81
CA VAL A 29 -14.49 -23.50 -22.65
C VAL A 29 -14.45 -22.78 -24.02
N SER A 30 -13.82 -23.40 -25.03
CA SER A 30 -13.81 -22.92 -26.42
C SER A 30 -15.20 -22.90 -27.06
N GLU A 31 -16.04 -23.90 -26.79
CA GLU A 31 -17.44 -23.94 -27.25
C GLU A 31 -18.27 -22.78 -26.71
N PHE A 32 -18.08 -22.42 -25.43
CA PHE A 32 -18.68 -21.23 -24.83
C PHE A 32 -18.11 -19.91 -25.39
N GLY A 33 -17.03 -19.99 -26.16
CA GLY A 33 -16.44 -18.89 -26.91
C GLY A 33 -15.35 -18.13 -26.21
N PHE A 34 -14.74 -18.75 -25.21
CA PHE A 34 -13.56 -18.25 -24.52
C PHE A 34 -12.35 -19.08 -24.95
N HIS A 35 -11.23 -18.42 -25.23
CA HIS A 35 -9.95 -19.12 -25.36
C HIS A 35 -9.36 -19.32 -23.97
N ALA A 36 -9.03 -20.56 -23.61
CA ALA A 36 -8.41 -20.89 -22.34
C ALA A 36 -7.04 -21.53 -22.56
N VAL A 37 -6.13 -21.26 -21.63
CA VAL A 37 -4.80 -21.86 -21.52
C VAL A 37 -4.68 -22.43 -20.11
N VAL A 38 -4.11 -23.62 -19.97
CA VAL A 38 -3.89 -24.24 -18.65
C VAL A 38 -2.76 -23.49 -17.95
N VAL A 39 -3.04 -23.01 -16.73
CA VAL A 39 -2.10 -22.21 -15.92
C VAL A 39 -1.33 -23.08 -14.92
N SER A 40 -1.98 -23.99 -14.20
CA SER A 40 -1.33 -24.94 -13.27
C SER A 40 -2.19 -26.18 -13.02
N THR A 41 -1.58 -27.28 -12.53
CA THR A 41 -2.25 -28.56 -12.24
C THR A 41 -2.35 -28.92 -10.75
N GLY A 42 -1.94 -28.03 -9.84
CA GLY A 42 -2.26 -28.15 -8.39
C GLY A 42 -1.43 -29.15 -7.57
N GLU A 43 -0.35 -29.71 -8.12
CA GLU A 43 0.62 -30.49 -7.33
C GLU A 43 1.74 -29.58 -6.80
N ASP A 44 2.34 -29.92 -5.64
CA ASP A 44 3.47 -29.22 -4.99
C ASP A 44 4.74 -29.25 -5.85
N VAL A 45 4.70 -28.53 -6.96
CA VAL A 45 5.72 -28.55 -8.01
C VAL A 45 6.10 -27.13 -8.35
N CYS A 46 7.39 -26.82 -8.28
CA CYS A 46 7.89 -25.53 -8.74
C CYS A 46 7.95 -25.56 -10.27
N GLU A 47 7.29 -24.60 -10.93
CA GLU A 47 7.40 -24.41 -12.38
C GLU A 47 8.40 -23.28 -12.66
N VAL A 48 9.26 -23.47 -13.65
CA VAL A 48 10.06 -22.40 -14.26
C VAL A 48 9.80 -22.34 -15.76
N GLN A 49 9.72 -21.13 -16.29
CA GLN A 49 9.50 -20.89 -17.71
C GLN A 49 10.76 -20.28 -18.30
N LEU A 50 11.31 -20.92 -19.33
CA LEU A 50 12.51 -20.47 -20.03
C LEU A 50 12.16 -20.09 -21.47
N GLN A 51 12.68 -18.96 -21.93
CA GLN A 51 12.72 -18.64 -23.35
C GLN A 51 13.96 -19.30 -23.97
N VAL A 52 13.76 -20.18 -24.96
CA VAL A 52 14.84 -20.91 -25.62
C VAL A 52 14.97 -20.41 -27.06
N ASP A 53 16.00 -19.62 -27.32
CA ASP A 53 16.37 -19.19 -28.67
C ASP A 53 17.28 -20.22 -29.35
N GLY A 54 17.07 -20.43 -30.65
CA GLY A 54 17.77 -21.43 -31.47
C GLY A 54 16.99 -22.72 -31.74
N ALA A 55 15.90 -22.98 -31.00
CA ALA A 55 15.05 -24.16 -31.17
C ALA A 55 14.01 -23.99 -32.29
N HIS A 56 14.46 -23.93 -33.55
CA HIS A 56 13.62 -23.67 -34.72
C HIS A 56 13.07 -24.94 -35.40
N SER A 57 13.63 -26.11 -35.10
CA SER A 57 13.24 -27.39 -35.71
C SER A 57 12.71 -28.38 -34.67
N GLU A 58 11.81 -29.28 -35.08
CA GLU A 58 11.33 -30.42 -34.28
C GLU A 58 12.47 -31.23 -33.66
N HIS A 59 13.57 -31.40 -34.41
CA HIS A 59 14.75 -32.12 -33.95
C HIS A 59 15.48 -31.38 -32.82
N SER A 60 15.71 -30.07 -32.98
CA SER A 60 16.32 -29.20 -31.97
C SER A 60 15.47 -29.15 -30.69
N MET A 61 14.15 -29.05 -30.82
CA MET A 61 13.21 -29.06 -29.69
C MET A 61 13.25 -30.39 -28.93
N ARG A 62 13.37 -31.52 -29.64
CA ARG A 62 13.46 -32.85 -29.02
C ARG A 62 14.78 -33.06 -28.29
N MET A 63 15.89 -32.51 -28.80
CA MET A 63 17.17 -32.54 -28.10
C MET A 63 17.11 -31.75 -26.78
N VAL A 64 16.62 -30.51 -26.82
CA VAL A 64 16.42 -29.68 -25.62
C VAL A 64 15.55 -30.41 -24.59
N ARG A 65 14.44 -31.00 -25.03
CA ARG A 65 13.55 -31.81 -24.18
C ARG A 65 14.27 -32.98 -23.52
N ASN A 66 14.95 -33.82 -24.30
CA ASN A 66 15.61 -35.01 -23.75
C ASN A 66 16.74 -34.65 -22.76
N SER A 67 17.47 -33.58 -23.02
CA SER A 67 18.55 -33.12 -22.13
C SER A 67 18.02 -32.58 -20.80
N VAL A 68 16.89 -31.88 -20.82
CA VAL A 68 16.23 -31.39 -19.59
C VAL A 68 15.58 -32.55 -18.81
N GLU A 69 15.00 -33.54 -19.50
CA GLU A 69 14.42 -34.74 -18.87
C GLU A 69 15.46 -35.59 -18.14
N ALA A 70 16.70 -35.59 -18.63
CA ALA A 70 17.79 -36.35 -18.05
C ALA A 70 18.25 -35.81 -16.67
N LEU A 71 17.82 -34.61 -16.28
CA LEU A 71 18.19 -34.03 -14.99
C LEU A 71 17.38 -34.65 -13.83
N PRO A 72 18.04 -35.12 -12.76
CA PRO A 72 17.36 -35.70 -11.61
C PRO A 72 16.54 -34.61 -10.89
N GLY A 73 15.23 -34.78 -10.84
CA GLY A 73 14.30 -33.85 -10.17
C GLY A 73 13.33 -33.12 -11.10
N VAL A 74 13.46 -33.26 -12.42
CA VAL A 74 12.44 -32.82 -13.39
C VAL A 74 11.28 -33.82 -13.40
N GLN A 75 10.05 -33.31 -13.34
CA GLN A 75 8.82 -34.12 -13.33
C GLN A 75 8.06 -34.02 -14.65
N GLU A 76 7.86 -32.80 -15.16
CA GLU A 76 7.12 -32.56 -16.39
C GLU A 76 7.79 -31.41 -17.17
N GLN A 77 7.71 -31.46 -18.50
CA GLN A 77 8.20 -30.39 -19.36
C GLN A 77 7.29 -30.18 -20.59
N LYS A 78 7.04 -28.93 -20.92
CA LYS A 78 6.19 -28.53 -22.05
C LYS A 78 6.85 -27.44 -22.86
N PHE A 79 7.06 -27.70 -24.14
CA PHE A 79 7.61 -26.73 -25.08
C PHE A 79 6.48 -26.16 -25.96
N ASP A 80 6.31 -24.85 -25.96
CA ASP A 80 5.45 -24.10 -26.86
C ASP A 80 6.31 -23.50 -28.01
N PRO A 81 6.21 -24.05 -29.24
CA PRO A 81 7.00 -23.58 -30.38
C PRO A 81 6.63 -22.16 -30.81
N GLY A 82 5.37 -21.74 -30.63
CA GLY A 82 4.90 -20.42 -31.06
C GLY A 82 5.47 -19.30 -30.18
N LEU A 83 5.66 -19.59 -28.90
CA LEU A 83 6.18 -18.64 -27.91
C LEU A 83 7.67 -18.85 -27.59
N LYS A 84 8.33 -19.82 -28.23
CA LYS A 84 9.69 -20.30 -27.90
C LYS A 84 9.88 -20.55 -26.39
N LYS A 85 8.83 -21.06 -25.76
CA LYS A 85 8.71 -21.15 -24.31
C LYS A 85 8.82 -22.59 -23.86
N LEU A 86 9.69 -22.86 -22.90
CA LEU A 86 9.85 -24.15 -22.24
C LEU A 86 9.42 -24.02 -20.77
N SER A 87 8.28 -24.62 -20.43
CA SER A 87 7.81 -24.79 -19.05
C SER A 87 8.40 -26.07 -18.48
N ILE A 88 9.04 -26.00 -17.30
CA ILE A 88 9.66 -27.13 -16.62
C ILE A 88 9.13 -27.18 -15.19
N SER A 89 8.56 -28.30 -14.80
CA SER A 89 8.09 -28.63 -13.47
C SER A 89 9.15 -29.47 -12.75
N TYR A 90 9.65 -29.03 -11.60
CA TYR A 90 10.81 -29.64 -10.94
C TYR A 90 10.79 -29.54 -9.41
N LYS A 91 11.59 -30.40 -8.77
CA LYS A 91 11.84 -30.36 -7.32
C LYS A 91 13.02 -29.43 -6.98
N PRO A 92 12.79 -28.32 -6.26
CA PRO A 92 13.82 -27.30 -6.00
C PRO A 92 14.95 -27.78 -5.07
N ASP A 93 14.79 -28.93 -4.40
CA ASP A 93 15.83 -29.52 -3.56
C ASP A 93 16.93 -30.23 -4.35
N MET A 94 16.68 -30.60 -5.62
CA MET A 94 17.58 -31.42 -6.43
C MET A 94 18.15 -30.70 -7.65
N VAL A 95 17.37 -29.82 -8.28
CA VAL A 95 17.74 -29.10 -9.51
C VAL A 95 17.11 -27.72 -9.49
N GLY A 96 17.67 -26.74 -10.21
CA GLY A 96 17.04 -25.44 -10.37
C GLY A 96 17.28 -24.73 -11.71
N PRO A 97 16.83 -23.47 -11.84
CA PRO A 97 16.82 -22.74 -13.10
C PRO A 97 18.18 -22.61 -13.79
N ARG A 98 19.26 -22.39 -13.02
CA ARG A 98 20.63 -22.30 -13.55
C ARG A 98 21.10 -23.61 -14.18
N ASP A 99 20.70 -24.75 -13.62
CA ASP A 99 21.10 -26.06 -14.13
C ASP A 99 20.42 -26.34 -15.47
N PHE A 100 19.14 -25.95 -15.61
CA PHE A 100 18.44 -26.02 -16.89
C PHE A 100 19.11 -25.15 -17.96
N ILE A 101 19.42 -23.89 -17.64
CA ILE A 101 20.10 -23.00 -18.58
C ILE A 101 21.47 -23.57 -18.97
N ARG A 102 22.28 -24.02 -18.01
CA ARG A 102 23.58 -24.64 -18.27
C ARG A 102 23.48 -25.87 -19.16
N VAL A 103 22.50 -26.75 -18.90
CA VAL A 103 22.30 -27.96 -19.71
C VAL A 103 21.89 -27.57 -21.12
N ILE A 104 20.93 -26.67 -21.29
CA ILE A 104 20.45 -26.23 -22.62
C ILE A 104 21.58 -25.58 -23.42
N GLU A 105 22.38 -24.72 -22.80
CA GLU A 105 23.54 -24.08 -23.44
C GLU A 105 24.69 -25.06 -23.73
N SER A 106 24.72 -26.23 -23.08
CA SER A 106 25.75 -27.26 -23.28
C SER A 106 25.47 -28.27 -24.39
N ILE A 107 24.21 -28.38 -24.87
CA ILE A 107 23.79 -29.36 -25.90
C ILE A 107 24.62 -29.20 -27.18
N GLU A 108 24.98 -27.97 -27.54
CA GLU A 108 25.90 -27.64 -28.63
C GLU A 108 26.41 -26.21 -28.42
N LYS A 109 27.72 -26.00 -28.24
CA LYS A 109 28.30 -24.70 -27.85
C LYS A 109 27.84 -23.57 -28.79
N GLY A 110 26.88 -22.76 -28.33
CA GLY A 110 26.42 -21.54 -29.01
C GLY A 110 25.16 -21.67 -29.87
N SER A 111 24.57 -22.88 -30.03
CA SER A 111 23.36 -23.08 -30.86
C SER A 111 22.06 -22.74 -30.13
N PHE A 112 22.04 -22.88 -28.79
CA PHE A 112 20.85 -22.63 -27.96
C PHE A 112 21.18 -21.63 -26.88
N LYS A 113 20.30 -20.65 -26.68
CA LYS A 113 20.40 -19.68 -25.58
C LYS A 113 19.12 -19.75 -24.76
N ALA A 114 19.24 -20.00 -23.47
CA ALA A 114 18.11 -20.06 -22.56
C ALA A 114 18.16 -18.90 -21.57
N VAL A 115 17.08 -18.14 -21.48
CA VAL A 115 16.91 -17.08 -20.48
C VAL A 115 15.60 -17.34 -19.76
N ILE A 116 15.46 -16.90 -18.51
CA ILE A 116 14.15 -16.96 -17.84
C ILE A 116 13.15 -16.16 -18.68
N TYR A 117 12.00 -16.77 -18.94
CA TYR A 117 10.92 -16.10 -19.67
C TYR A 117 10.40 -14.95 -18.81
N PRO A 118 10.52 -13.68 -19.24
CA PRO A 118 10.10 -12.55 -18.43
C PRO A 118 8.58 -12.59 -18.23
N GLU A 119 8.13 -12.86 -17.00
CA GLU A 119 6.70 -12.85 -16.66
C GLU A 119 6.02 -11.48 -16.90
N LYS A 120 6.81 -10.40 -16.91
CA LYS A 120 6.34 -9.04 -17.24
C LYS A 120 5.65 -8.97 -18.62
N ASP A 121 6.04 -9.81 -19.59
CA ASP A 121 5.44 -9.82 -20.93
C ASP A 121 4.20 -10.74 -21.05
N GLY A 122 3.99 -11.67 -20.12
CA GLY A 122 2.87 -12.62 -20.20
C GLY A 122 1.53 -12.02 -19.76
N ARG A 123 1.46 -11.47 -18.54
CA ARG A 123 0.19 -10.98 -17.95
C ARG A 123 -0.14 -9.55 -18.34
N ASP A 124 0.84 -8.64 -18.31
CA ASP A 124 0.64 -7.25 -18.73
C ASP A 124 0.63 -7.12 -20.26
N GLY A 125 1.43 -7.92 -20.98
CA GLY A 125 1.43 -7.95 -22.44
C GLY A 125 0.08 -8.38 -23.04
N HIS A 126 -0.53 -9.47 -22.57
CA HIS A 126 -1.86 -9.89 -23.04
C HIS A 126 -2.97 -8.87 -22.72
N ARG A 127 -2.93 -8.25 -21.53
CA ARG A 127 -3.88 -7.19 -21.17
C ARG A 127 -3.67 -5.91 -21.95
N GLU A 128 -2.43 -5.49 -22.19
CA GLU A 128 -2.11 -4.36 -23.06
C GLU A 128 -2.58 -4.62 -24.49
N GLU A 129 -2.39 -5.83 -25.00
CA GLU A 129 -2.92 -6.24 -26.30
C GLU A 129 -4.44 -6.13 -26.34
N GLU A 130 -5.14 -6.53 -25.28
CA GLU A 130 -6.59 -6.41 -25.19
C GLU A 130 -7.05 -4.95 -25.13
N ILE A 131 -6.41 -4.12 -24.31
CA ILE A 131 -6.62 -2.67 -24.28
C ILE A 131 -6.41 -2.08 -25.67
N LYS A 132 -5.33 -2.45 -26.35
CA LYS A 132 -5.03 -2.03 -27.73
C LYS A 132 -6.09 -2.54 -28.72
N LYS A 133 -6.61 -3.76 -28.57
CA LYS A 133 -7.70 -4.32 -29.40
C LYS A 133 -9.00 -3.53 -29.25
N TYR A 134 -9.44 -3.23 -28.02
CA TYR A 134 -10.65 -2.42 -27.79
C TYR A 134 -10.45 -0.97 -28.21
N TYR A 135 -9.26 -0.39 -27.95
CA TYR A 135 -8.92 0.96 -28.38
C TYR A 135 -8.94 1.09 -29.90
N LYS A 136 -8.30 0.17 -30.63
CA LYS A 136 -8.32 0.14 -32.10
C LYS A 136 -9.74 -0.04 -32.63
N ALA A 137 -10.53 -0.95 -32.06
CA ALA A 137 -11.92 -1.17 -32.49
C ALA A 137 -12.80 0.07 -32.25
N PHE A 138 -12.63 0.74 -31.11
CA PHE A 138 -13.29 2.01 -30.82
C PHE A 138 -12.85 3.10 -31.81
N LEU A 139 -11.54 3.25 -32.06
CA LEU A 139 -11.01 4.25 -32.99
C LEU A 139 -11.54 4.01 -34.41
N TRP A 140 -11.52 2.77 -34.90
CA TRP A 140 -12.11 2.42 -36.19
C TRP A 140 -13.63 2.71 -36.22
N SER A 141 -14.34 2.48 -35.12
CA SER A 141 -15.78 2.82 -35.05
C SER A 141 -15.99 4.34 -35.09
N LEU A 142 -15.09 5.11 -34.50
CA LEU A 142 -15.13 6.57 -34.47
C LEU A 142 -14.88 7.16 -35.86
N VAL A 143 -13.95 6.59 -36.63
CA VAL A 143 -13.63 7.01 -38.01
C VAL A 143 -14.87 6.98 -38.91
N PHE A 144 -15.76 6.01 -38.74
CA PHE A 144 -17.02 5.92 -39.50
C PHE A 144 -18.20 6.58 -38.76
N GLY A 145 -18.20 6.55 -37.43
CA GLY A 145 -19.26 7.09 -36.57
C GLY A 145 -19.30 8.62 -36.50
N ILE A 146 -18.15 9.30 -36.50
CA ILE A 146 -18.11 10.78 -36.51
C ILE A 146 -18.68 11.33 -37.83
N PRO A 147 -18.23 10.89 -39.02
CA PRO A 147 -18.85 11.34 -40.28
C PRO A 147 -20.35 11.06 -40.33
N LEU A 148 -20.78 9.89 -39.85
CA LEU A 148 -22.19 9.52 -39.78
C LEU A 148 -22.99 10.45 -38.85
N PHE A 149 -22.45 10.78 -37.67
CA PHE A 149 -23.02 11.75 -36.74
C PHE A 149 -23.09 13.15 -37.35
N LEU A 150 -22.03 13.61 -38.02
CA LEU A 150 -22.00 14.92 -38.68
C LEU A 150 -23.03 14.99 -39.81
N LEU A 151 -23.13 13.94 -40.64
CA LEU A 151 -24.13 13.83 -41.70
C LEU A 151 -25.55 13.87 -41.16
N SER A 152 -25.80 13.17 -40.06
CA SER A 152 -27.16 12.99 -39.52
C SER A 152 -27.59 14.11 -38.57
N MET A 153 -26.68 14.85 -37.93
CA MET A 153 -27.06 15.87 -36.94
C MET A 153 -26.56 17.28 -37.23
N VAL A 154 -25.47 17.46 -37.98
CA VAL A 154 -24.83 18.79 -38.14
C VAL A 154 -25.04 19.34 -39.54
N PHE A 155 -24.76 18.53 -40.56
CA PHE A 155 -24.78 18.97 -41.96
C PHE A 155 -26.18 19.26 -42.50
N MET A 156 -27.23 18.73 -41.87
CA MET A 156 -28.62 19.11 -42.18
C MET A 156 -28.96 20.56 -41.79
N TYR A 157 -28.29 21.15 -40.79
CA TYR A 157 -28.53 22.54 -40.39
C TYR A 157 -27.77 23.58 -41.22
N ILE A 158 -26.83 23.13 -42.08
CA ILE A 158 -26.08 24.03 -42.97
C ILE A 158 -26.84 24.10 -44.32
N PRO A 159 -27.48 25.23 -44.69
CA PRO A 159 -28.45 25.28 -45.79
C PRO A 159 -27.91 24.91 -47.19
N ARG A 160 -26.59 24.99 -47.40
CA ARG A 160 -25.92 24.61 -48.65
C ARG A 160 -25.54 23.13 -48.71
N VAL A 161 -25.23 22.53 -47.56
CA VAL A 161 -24.82 21.12 -47.45
C VAL A 161 -26.05 20.25 -47.31
N GLY A 162 -27.03 20.64 -46.49
CA GLY A 162 -28.34 19.99 -46.38
C GLY A 162 -29.02 19.83 -47.75
N ARG A 163 -29.09 20.89 -48.56
CA ARG A 163 -29.64 20.83 -49.93
C ARG A 163 -28.94 19.84 -50.86
N LYS A 164 -27.63 19.60 -50.68
CA LYS A 164 -26.88 18.61 -51.47
C LYS A 164 -27.10 17.19 -50.94
N LEU A 165 -27.28 17.04 -49.63
CA LEU A 165 -27.58 15.76 -49.00
C LEU A 165 -29.01 15.30 -49.29
N ASP A 166 -29.95 16.24 -49.35
CA ASP A 166 -31.36 16.03 -49.73
C ASP A 166 -31.57 15.90 -51.24
N ALA A 167 -30.50 16.04 -52.05
CA ALA A 167 -30.58 15.85 -53.49
C ALA A 167 -30.97 14.40 -53.79
N LYS A 168 -32.07 14.24 -54.52
CA LYS A 168 -32.66 12.93 -54.84
C LYS A 168 -31.92 12.28 -56.00
N VAL A 169 -31.47 11.05 -55.81
CA VAL A 169 -30.75 10.27 -56.84
C VAL A 169 -31.74 9.47 -57.70
N VAL A 170 -32.65 8.73 -57.06
CA VAL A 170 -33.74 7.96 -57.69
C VAL A 170 -34.96 7.99 -56.77
N ASN A 171 -36.15 8.28 -57.31
CA ASN A 171 -37.41 8.41 -56.56
C ASN A 171 -37.25 9.32 -55.33
N MET A 172 -37.48 8.80 -54.11
CA MET A 172 -37.35 9.53 -52.85
C MET A 172 -36.01 9.27 -52.13
N LEU A 173 -35.04 8.60 -52.79
CA LEU A 173 -33.75 8.28 -52.18
C LEU A 173 -32.77 9.46 -52.24
N SER A 174 -32.32 9.94 -51.08
CA SER A 174 -31.36 11.03 -50.96
C SER A 174 -29.90 10.54 -50.96
N ILE A 175 -28.97 11.40 -51.40
CA ILE A 175 -27.52 11.15 -51.29
C ILE A 175 -27.13 10.95 -49.82
N GLY A 176 -27.74 11.70 -48.91
CA GLY A 176 -27.53 11.58 -47.47
C GLY A 176 -27.79 10.17 -46.95
N THR A 177 -28.93 9.56 -47.31
CA THR A 177 -29.31 8.22 -46.83
C THR A 177 -28.37 7.13 -47.37
N ILE A 178 -27.91 7.24 -48.62
CA ILE A 178 -26.92 6.29 -49.19
C ILE A 178 -25.59 6.39 -48.43
N LEU A 179 -25.10 7.61 -48.17
CA LEU A 179 -23.87 7.81 -47.42
C LEU A 179 -23.97 7.24 -46.00
N LYS A 180 -25.11 7.41 -45.34
CA LYS A 180 -25.37 6.81 -44.01
C LYS A 180 -25.36 5.29 -44.05
N TRP A 181 -25.96 4.68 -45.09
CA TRP A 181 -25.95 3.23 -45.27
C TRP A 181 -24.54 2.67 -45.47
N ILE A 182 -23.73 3.32 -46.32
CA ILE A 182 -22.33 2.92 -46.58
C ILE A 182 -21.48 3.04 -45.31
N LEU A 183 -21.62 4.14 -44.56
CA LEU A 183 -20.82 4.38 -43.35
C LEU A 183 -21.22 3.49 -42.17
N SER A 184 -22.50 3.14 -42.04
CA SER A 184 -22.98 2.30 -40.93
C SER A 184 -22.68 0.81 -41.11
N THR A 185 -22.59 0.32 -42.34
CA THR A 185 -22.41 -1.12 -42.63
C THR A 185 -21.08 -1.71 -42.09
N PRO A 186 -19.91 -1.06 -42.24
CA PRO A 186 -18.66 -1.52 -41.63
C PRO A 186 -18.72 -1.55 -40.10
N VAL A 187 -19.36 -0.53 -39.49
CA VAL A 187 -19.52 -0.48 -38.03
C VAL A 187 -20.39 -1.64 -37.55
N GLN A 188 -21.49 -1.92 -38.25
CA GLN A 188 -22.42 -3.00 -37.93
C GLN A 188 -21.76 -4.38 -38.01
N PHE A 189 -21.22 -4.76 -39.17
CA PHE A 189 -20.84 -6.16 -39.43
C PHE A 189 -19.36 -6.46 -39.23
N VAL A 190 -18.46 -5.50 -39.42
CA VAL A 190 -17.01 -5.72 -39.25
C VAL A 190 -16.63 -5.49 -37.79
N ILE A 191 -16.95 -4.31 -37.27
CA ILE A 191 -16.59 -3.94 -35.89
C ILE A 191 -17.52 -4.65 -34.88
N GLY A 192 -18.81 -4.69 -35.18
CA GLY A 192 -19.83 -5.34 -34.36
C GLY A 192 -19.80 -6.87 -34.39
N LYS A 193 -19.03 -7.51 -35.28
CA LYS A 193 -18.93 -8.99 -35.46
C LYS A 193 -18.83 -9.76 -34.13
N ARG A 194 -18.07 -9.22 -33.18
CA ARG A 194 -17.85 -9.81 -31.86
C ARG A 194 -19.15 -10.02 -31.07
N PHE A 195 -20.07 -9.06 -31.13
CA PHE A 195 -21.33 -9.11 -30.38
C PHE A 195 -22.27 -10.16 -31.00
N TYR A 196 -22.22 -10.35 -32.31
CA TYR A 196 -23.00 -11.42 -32.98
C TYR A 196 -22.52 -12.82 -32.61
N ILE A 197 -21.20 -13.02 -32.58
CA ILE A 197 -20.63 -14.32 -32.17
C ILE A 197 -21.00 -14.61 -30.71
N GLY A 198 -20.88 -13.61 -29.82
CA GLY A 198 -21.27 -13.75 -28.41
C GLY A 198 -22.75 -14.05 -28.23
N ALA A 199 -23.63 -13.33 -28.94
CA ALA A 199 -25.08 -13.54 -28.91
C ALA A 199 -25.48 -14.94 -29.39
N TYR A 200 -24.89 -15.41 -30.49
CA TYR A 200 -25.15 -16.73 -31.04
C TYR A 200 -24.76 -17.85 -30.07
N LYS A 201 -23.57 -17.75 -29.47
CA LYS A 201 -23.10 -18.72 -28.47
C LYS A 201 -24.00 -18.72 -27.22
N ALA A 202 -24.36 -17.54 -26.71
CA ALA A 202 -25.23 -17.42 -25.54
C ALA A 202 -26.60 -18.10 -25.76
N LEU A 203 -27.23 -17.86 -26.92
CA LEU A 203 -28.52 -18.44 -27.28
C LEU A 203 -28.45 -19.96 -27.47
N ARG A 204 -27.38 -20.48 -28.09
CA ARG A 204 -27.18 -21.93 -28.28
C ARG A 204 -27.15 -22.69 -26.94
N HIS A 205 -26.66 -22.05 -25.88
CA HIS A 205 -26.58 -22.63 -24.54
C HIS A 205 -27.76 -22.25 -23.62
N GLY A 206 -28.86 -21.71 -24.16
CA GLY A 206 -30.08 -21.41 -23.39
C GLY A 206 -29.94 -20.23 -22.43
N SER A 207 -29.01 -19.29 -22.70
CA SER A 207 -28.79 -18.09 -21.89
C SER A 207 -29.01 -16.81 -22.71
N ALA A 208 -29.39 -15.72 -22.05
CA ALA A 208 -29.47 -14.40 -22.66
C ALA A 208 -28.49 -13.45 -21.95
N ASN A 209 -27.46 -13.00 -22.67
CA ASN A 209 -26.43 -12.11 -22.16
C ASN A 209 -26.54 -10.70 -22.79
N MET A 210 -25.65 -9.78 -22.39
CA MET A 210 -25.61 -8.41 -22.92
C MET A 210 -25.48 -8.36 -24.45
N ASP A 211 -24.71 -9.27 -25.04
CA ASP A 211 -24.50 -9.33 -26.49
C ASP A 211 -25.80 -9.61 -27.25
N VAL A 212 -26.72 -10.38 -26.67
CA VAL A 212 -28.05 -10.64 -27.25
C VAL A 212 -28.88 -9.35 -27.34
N LEU A 213 -28.90 -8.50 -26.30
CA LEU A 213 -29.61 -7.22 -26.38
C LEU A 213 -29.00 -6.30 -27.44
N ILE A 214 -27.68 -6.24 -27.52
CA ILE A 214 -26.96 -5.38 -28.48
C ILE A 214 -27.25 -5.84 -29.90
N ALA A 215 -27.13 -7.15 -30.16
CA ALA A 215 -27.40 -7.72 -31.46
C ALA A 215 -28.85 -7.48 -31.90
N LEU A 216 -29.83 -7.67 -31.01
CA LEU A 216 -31.25 -7.42 -31.32
C LEU A 216 -31.53 -5.94 -31.60
N GLY A 217 -31.07 -5.03 -30.73
CA GLY A 217 -31.34 -3.60 -30.86
C GLY A 217 -30.69 -2.98 -32.09
N THR A 218 -29.43 -3.33 -32.37
CA THR A 218 -28.71 -2.84 -33.56
C THR A 218 -29.26 -3.46 -34.85
N ASN A 219 -29.61 -4.74 -34.87
CA ASN A 219 -30.26 -5.35 -36.04
C ASN A 219 -31.62 -4.73 -36.32
N ALA A 220 -32.44 -4.50 -35.30
CA ALA A 220 -33.75 -3.86 -35.47
C ALA A 220 -33.60 -2.48 -36.13
N ALA A 221 -32.66 -1.65 -35.65
CA ALA A 221 -32.36 -0.35 -36.24
C ALA A 221 -31.81 -0.47 -37.68
N TYR A 222 -30.82 -1.33 -37.90
CA TYR A 222 -30.13 -1.47 -39.19
C TYR A 222 -31.03 -2.04 -40.27
N PHE A 223 -31.70 -3.18 -40.03
CA PHE A 223 -32.56 -3.81 -41.03
C PHE A 223 -33.81 -3.00 -41.32
N TYR A 224 -34.36 -2.27 -40.34
CA TYR A 224 -35.42 -1.29 -40.61
C TYR A 224 -34.93 -0.17 -41.54
N SER A 225 -33.73 0.34 -41.31
CA SER A 225 -33.13 1.39 -42.15
C SER A 225 -32.87 0.90 -43.58
N VAL A 226 -32.43 -0.36 -43.73
CA VAL A 226 -32.31 -1.00 -45.05
C VAL A 226 -33.69 -1.16 -45.71
N TYR A 227 -34.71 -1.57 -44.96
CA TYR A 227 -36.09 -1.65 -45.47
C TYR A 227 -36.60 -0.27 -45.93
N SER A 228 -36.38 0.78 -45.15
CA SER A 228 -36.70 2.17 -45.52
C SER A 228 -36.00 2.60 -46.82
N VAL A 229 -34.71 2.28 -46.98
CA VAL A 229 -33.96 2.54 -48.22
C VAL A 229 -34.56 1.80 -49.41
N LEU A 230 -34.81 0.50 -49.27
CA LEU A 230 -35.38 -0.34 -50.34
C LEU A 230 -36.80 0.11 -50.72
N ARG A 231 -37.62 0.50 -49.72
CA ARG A 231 -38.98 0.99 -49.92
C ARG A 231 -38.97 2.36 -50.61
N SER A 232 -38.10 3.27 -50.21
CA SER A 232 -37.91 4.59 -50.83
C SER A 232 -37.42 4.49 -52.28
N LEU A 233 -36.74 3.38 -52.61
CA LEU A 233 -36.32 3.05 -53.97
C LEU A 233 -37.51 2.57 -54.83
N SER A 234 -38.49 1.87 -54.24
CA SER A 234 -39.63 1.27 -54.95
C SER A 234 -40.89 2.16 -55.03
N SER A 235 -41.15 3.04 -54.05
CA SER A 235 -42.31 3.95 -54.05
C SER A 235 -41.95 5.41 -54.29
N GLN A 236 -42.82 6.11 -55.03
CA GLN A 236 -42.66 7.54 -55.33
C GLN A 236 -43.12 8.48 -54.20
N ASN A 237 -43.90 8.00 -53.21
CA ASN A 237 -44.54 8.85 -52.19
C ASN A 237 -44.14 8.54 -50.74
N PHE A 238 -43.16 7.65 -50.51
CA PHE A 238 -42.75 7.27 -49.16
C PHE A 238 -41.46 7.99 -48.79
N ASP A 239 -41.57 8.94 -47.84
CA ASP A 239 -40.44 9.61 -47.19
C ASP A 239 -40.40 9.10 -45.75
N SER A 240 -39.32 8.41 -45.38
CA SER A 240 -39.19 7.70 -44.11
C SER A 240 -37.85 7.98 -43.47
N SER A 241 -37.82 8.05 -42.14
CA SER A 241 -36.60 8.34 -41.42
C SER A 241 -35.75 7.08 -41.24
N ASP A 242 -34.45 7.21 -41.52
CA ASP A 242 -33.48 6.15 -41.34
C ASP A 242 -32.90 6.15 -39.91
N PHE A 243 -32.58 4.96 -39.39
CA PHE A 243 -31.96 4.74 -38.08
C PHE A 243 -30.53 4.21 -38.18
N PHE A 244 -29.85 4.45 -39.31
CA PHE A 244 -28.45 4.00 -39.51
C PHE A 244 -27.50 4.61 -38.48
N GLU A 245 -27.73 5.87 -38.10
CA GLU A 245 -26.99 6.53 -37.02
C GLU A 245 -27.15 5.80 -35.68
N THR A 246 -28.36 5.34 -35.39
CA THR A 246 -28.69 4.71 -34.11
C THR A 246 -27.94 3.40 -33.96
N SER A 247 -27.89 2.58 -35.02
CA SER A 247 -27.18 1.30 -35.00
C SER A 247 -25.66 1.48 -34.80
N ALA A 248 -25.05 2.37 -35.58
CA ALA A 248 -23.61 2.57 -35.55
C ALA A 248 -23.12 3.30 -34.28
N LEU A 249 -23.80 4.36 -33.85
CA LEU A 249 -23.41 5.11 -32.65
C LEU A 249 -23.59 4.28 -31.38
N LEU A 250 -24.61 3.43 -31.32
CA LEU A 250 -24.79 2.50 -30.20
C LEU A 250 -23.60 1.54 -30.07
N ILE A 251 -23.16 0.91 -31.17
CA ILE A 251 -21.96 0.05 -31.17
C ILE A 251 -20.72 0.85 -30.72
N THR A 252 -20.55 2.07 -31.23
CA THR A 252 -19.42 2.95 -30.86
C THR A 252 -19.42 3.28 -29.36
N PHE A 253 -20.55 3.66 -28.76
CA PHE A 253 -20.62 3.97 -27.33
C PHE A 253 -20.44 2.75 -26.44
N ILE A 254 -20.92 1.58 -26.85
CA ILE A 254 -20.67 0.34 -26.11
C ILE A 254 -19.20 -0.05 -26.16
N LEU A 255 -18.53 0.10 -27.31
CA LEU A 255 -17.09 -0.11 -27.42
C LEU A 255 -16.30 0.88 -26.57
N LEU A 256 -16.73 2.14 -26.50
CA LEU A 256 -16.15 3.12 -25.56
C LEU A 256 -16.32 2.66 -24.12
N GLY A 257 -17.52 2.23 -23.72
CA GLY A 257 -17.79 1.70 -22.38
C GLY A 257 -16.90 0.50 -22.04
N LYS A 258 -16.76 -0.45 -22.97
CA LYS A 258 -15.89 -1.64 -22.84
C LYS A 258 -14.41 -1.27 -22.79
N TYR A 259 -13.95 -0.34 -23.61
CA TYR A 259 -12.59 0.17 -23.56
C TYR A 259 -12.29 0.82 -22.20
N LEU A 260 -13.17 1.69 -21.71
CA LEU A 260 -13.02 2.35 -20.42
C LEU A 260 -13.07 1.33 -19.25
N GLU A 261 -13.91 0.30 -19.37
CA GLU A 261 -13.97 -0.83 -18.43
C GLU A 261 -12.62 -1.55 -18.35
N VAL A 262 -12.06 -1.99 -19.48
CA VAL A 262 -10.77 -2.72 -19.51
C VAL A 262 -9.61 -1.83 -19.05
N LEU A 263 -9.58 -0.56 -19.49
CA LEU A 263 -8.57 0.41 -19.06
C LEU A 263 -8.60 0.65 -17.55
N ALA A 264 -9.80 0.70 -16.96
CA ALA A 264 -9.95 0.87 -15.53
C ALA A 264 -9.52 -0.37 -14.74
N LYS A 265 -9.86 -1.57 -15.22
CA LYS A 265 -9.40 -2.84 -14.63
C LYS A 265 -7.87 -2.95 -14.66
N GLY A 266 -7.22 -2.51 -15.73
CA GLY A 266 -5.75 -2.46 -15.79
C GLY A 266 -5.13 -1.61 -14.67
N LYS A 267 -5.69 -0.42 -14.41
CA LYS A 267 -5.22 0.48 -13.33
C LYS A 267 -5.48 -0.02 -11.91
N THR A 268 -6.35 -1.01 -11.74
CA THR A 268 -6.61 -1.63 -10.43
C THR A 268 -5.63 -2.76 -10.13
N SER A 269 -5.13 -3.45 -11.16
CA SER A 269 -4.09 -4.49 -11.05
C SER A 269 -2.68 -3.96 -10.80
N GLU A 270 -2.41 -2.70 -11.16
CA GLU A 270 -1.10 -2.02 -10.93
C GLU A 270 -0.67 -2.03 -9.45
N ALA A 271 -1.62 -2.01 -8.50
CA ALA A 271 -1.31 -2.06 -7.08
C ALA A 271 -0.68 -3.40 -6.64
N ILE A 272 -1.02 -4.49 -7.33
CA ILE A 272 -0.48 -5.84 -7.07
C ILE A 272 0.85 -5.99 -7.80
N ALA A 273 0.96 -5.48 -9.04
CA ALA A 273 2.21 -5.45 -9.79
C ALA A 273 3.33 -4.70 -9.04
N LYS A 274 3.01 -3.63 -8.32
CA LYS A 274 3.97 -2.91 -7.46
C LYS A 274 4.56 -3.76 -6.33
N LEU A 275 3.87 -4.81 -5.88
CA LEU A 275 4.45 -5.76 -4.93
C LEU A 275 5.51 -6.63 -5.60
N MET A 276 5.34 -6.99 -6.88
CA MET A 276 6.34 -7.76 -7.63
C MET A 276 7.62 -6.96 -7.90
N ASP A 277 7.52 -5.64 -8.09
CA ASP A 277 8.68 -4.73 -8.23
C ASP A 277 9.49 -4.56 -6.92
N LEU A 278 9.06 -5.17 -5.81
CA LEU A 278 9.83 -5.17 -4.56
C LEU A 278 11.00 -6.15 -4.60
N ALA A 279 10.96 -7.21 -5.40
CA ALA A 279 12.11 -8.11 -5.57
C ALA A 279 13.22 -7.42 -6.39
N PRO A 280 14.50 -7.53 -6.00
CA PRO A 280 15.61 -7.02 -6.79
C PRO A 280 15.80 -7.80 -8.10
N GLU A 281 16.23 -7.11 -9.16
CA GLU A 281 16.54 -7.72 -10.45
C GLU A 281 17.87 -8.50 -10.43
N THR A 282 18.81 -8.13 -9.56
CA THR A 282 20.12 -8.79 -9.44
C THR A 282 20.45 -9.21 -8.01
N ALA A 283 21.25 -10.27 -7.88
CA ALA A 283 21.75 -10.82 -6.62
C ALA A 283 23.23 -11.19 -6.75
N ILE A 284 24.02 -11.01 -5.69
CA ILE A 284 25.45 -11.35 -5.68
C ILE A 284 25.62 -12.74 -5.05
N LEU A 285 25.85 -13.76 -5.87
CA LEU A 285 26.11 -15.13 -5.43
C LEU A 285 27.55 -15.28 -4.92
N LEU A 286 27.70 -15.94 -3.78
CA LEU A 286 28.98 -16.36 -3.21
C LEU A 286 29.18 -17.87 -3.38
N THR A 287 30.30 -18.25 -3.99
CA THR A 287 30.77 -19.65 -3.97
C THR A 287 31.69 -19.83 -2.77
N LEU A 288 31.35 -20.76 -1.87
CA LEU A 288 32.12 -21.05 -0.66
C LEU A 288 32.99 -22.30 -0.80
N ASP A 289 34.14 -22.35 -0.12
CA ASP A 289 34.93 -23.57 0.06
C ASP A 289 34.33 -24.48 1.15
N SER A 290 34.85 -25.70 1.30
CA SER A 290 34.42 -26.65 2.34
C SER A 290 34.64 -26.16 3.79
N LYS A 291 35.37 -25.04 3.97
CA LYS A 291 35.69 -24.39 5.25
C LYS A 291 34.89 -23.08 5.45
N GLY A 292 34.04 -22.68 4.50
CA GLY A 292 33.21 -21.47 4.56
C GLY A 292 33.86 -20.18 4.05
N ASN A 293 35.01 -20.23 3.39
CA ASN A 293 35.66 -19.05 2.80
C ASN A 293 35.10 -18.73 1.41
N VAL A 294 35.05 -17.44 1.07
CA VAL A 294 34.57 -16.97 -0.24
C VAL A 294 35.62 -17.25 -1.32
N LEU A 295 35.29 -18.10 -2.30
CA LEU A 295 36.13 -18.42 -3.45
C LEU A 295 35.91 -17.44 -4.61
N LYS A 296 34.65 -17.06 -4.85
CA LYS A 296 34.26 -16.21 -5.99
C LYS A 296 32.93 -15.50 -5.69
N GLU A 297 32.84 -14.24 -6.10
CA GLU A 297 31.61 -13.46 -6.14
C GLU A 297 31.13 -13.35 -7.59
N GLN A 298 29.84 -13.57 -7.85
CA GLN A 298 29.25 -13.45 -9.18
C GLN A 298 27.88 -12.76 -9.07
N GLU A 299 27.69 -11.68 -9.82
CA GLU A 299 26.37 -11.08 -10.00
C GLU A 299 25.53 -11.95 -10.94
N ILE A 300 24.34 -12.33 -10.48
CA ILE A 300 23.34 -13.13 -11.21
C ILE A 300 21.99 -12.41 -11.17
N ASP A 301 21.09 -12.80 -12.07
CA ASP A 301 19.68 -12.38 -11.97
C ASP A 301 19.06 -12.91 -10.67
N GLY A 302 18.27 -12.08 -9.99
CA GLY A 302 17.58 -12.45 -8.74
C GLY A 302 16.67 -13.68 -8.89
N GLN A 303 16.13 -13.93 -10.08
CA GLN A 303 15.31 -15.10 -10.38
C GLN A 303 16.12 -16.40 -10.54
N LEU A 304 17.45 -16.31 -10.66
CA LEU A 304 18.35 -17.46 -10.78
C LEU A 304 18.88 -17.97 -9.43
N VAL A 305 18.47 -17.36 -8.32
CA VAL A 305 18.84 -17.80 -6.98
C VAL A 305 18.19 -19.15 -6.68
N GLN A 306 19.00 -20.13 -6.30
CA GLN A 306 18.57 -21.48 -5.94
C GLN A 306 18.58 -21.68 -4.43
N LYS A 307 17.84 -22.69 -3.95
CA LYS A 307 17.86 -23.08 -2.54
C LYS A 307 19.28 -23.47 -2.13
N ASN A 308 19.69 -23.10 -0.92
CA ASN A 308 21.03 -23.25 -0.36
C ASN A 308 22.13 -22.34 -0.94
N ASP A 309 21.83 -21.49 -1.92
CA ASP A 309 22.78 -20.47 -2.36
C ASP A 309 23.11 -19.51 -1.20
N VAL A 310 24.36 -19.04 -1.17
CA VAL A 310 24.75 -17.96 -0.25
C VAL A 310 24.85 -16.68 -1.05
N VAL A 311 24.06 -15.68 -0.68
CA VAL A 311 23.96 -14.40 -1.37
C VAL A 311 24.52 -13.30 -0.48
N LYS A 312 25.38 -12.46 -1.04
CA LYS A 312 25.93 -11.27 -0.39
C LYS A 312 25.01 -10.09 -0.61
N ILE A 313 24.67 -9.41 0.47
CA ILE A 313 23.75 -8.28 0.46
C ILE A 313 24.46 -7.07 1.03
N MET A 314 24.61 -6.06 0.18
CA MET A 314 25.27 -4.81 0.52
C MET A 314 24.34 -3.90 1.35
N PRO A 315 24.88 -2.96 2.14
CA PRO A 315 24.09 -1.89 2.74
C PRO A 315 23.29 -1.14 1.68
N GLY A 316 22.01 -0.84 1.95
CA GLY A 316 21.06 -0.23 1.02
C GLY A 316 20.49 -1.17 -0.05
N ALA A 317 21.00 -2.40 -0.21
CA ALA A 317 20.50 -3.33 -1.20
C ALA A 317 19.25 -4.09 -0.71
N LYS A 318 18.39 -4.47 -1.66
CA LYS A 318 17.22 -5.31 -1.38
C LYS A 318 17.61 -6.78 -1.26
N ILE A 319 16.86 -7.51 -0.44
CA ILE A 319 17.04 -8.95 -0.24
C ILE A 319 16.33 -9.72 -1.36
N ALA A 320 17.03 -10.59 -2.08
CA ALA A 320 16.46 -11.30 -3.23
C ALA A 320 15.52 -12.46 -2.87
N CYS A 321 15.78 -13.15 -1.77
CA CYS A 321 15.05 -14.35 -1.36
C CYS A 321 14.98 -14.47 0.16
N ASP A 322 14.11 -15.36 0.66
CA ASP A 322 14.03 -15.63 2.09
C ASP A 322 15.16 -16.57 2.51
N GLY A 323 15.78 -16.29 3.65
CA GLY A 323 16.95 -17.04 4.09
C GLY A 323 17.34 -16.79 5.53
N PHE A 324 18.43 -17.42 5.95
CA PHE A 324 19.04 -17.17 7.25
C PHE A 324 20.39 -16.48 7.08
N VAL A 325 20.69 -15.53 7.95
CA VAL A 325 22.00 -14.88 7.99
C VAL A 325 23.04 -15.91 8.43
N VAL A 326 24.02 -16.20 7.56
CA VAL A 326 25.15 -17.08 7.89
C VAL A 326 26.36 -16.31 8.40
N TRP A 327 26.49 -15.04 7.99
CA TRP A 327 27.59 -14.15 8.39
C TRP A 327 27.16 -12.68 8.27
N GLY A 328 27.67 -11.83 9.17
CA GLY A 328 27.34 -10.41 9.25
C GLY A 328 26.28 -10.08 10.31
N GLU A 329 26.22 -8.80 10.68
CA GLU A 329 25.17 -8.19 11.50
C GLU A 329 24.74 -6.89 10.81
N SER A 330 23.43 -6.68 10.71
CA SER A 330 22.87 -5.47 10.12
C SER A 330 21.46 -5.24 10.63
N TYR A 331 20.91 -4.07 10.34
CA TYR A 331 19.49 -3.79 10.48
C TYR A 331 18.81 -3.99 9.13
N VAL A 332 17.68 -4.66 9.11
CA VAL A 332 16.88 -4.86 7.90
C VAL A 332 15.58 -4.08 8.05
N ASN A 333 15.31 -3.19 7.10
CA ASN A 333 14.05 -2.50 6.99
C ASN A 333 13.02 -3.41 6.33
N GLU A 334 12.14 -3.96 7.15
CA GLU A 334 11.06 -4.83 6.71
C GLU A 334 9.75 -4.06 6.46
N SER A 335 9.75 -2.72 6.55
CA SER A 335 8.55 -1.86 6.49
C SER A 335 7.69 -2.07 5.23
N MET A 336 8.29 -2.46 4.11
CA MET A 336 7.54 -2.71 2.87
C MET A 336 6.63 -3.94 2.94
N ILE A 337 6.95 -4.89 3.81
CA ILE A 337 6.22 -6.16 3.95
C ILE A 337 5.52 -6.24 5.31
N THR A 338 6.28 -6.01 6.39
CA THR A 338 5.76 -6.04 7.76
C THR A 338 5.15 -4.70 8.16
N GLY A 339 5.46 -3.62 7.44
CA GLY A 339 4.86 -2.33 7.73
C GLY A 339 5.35 -1.62 8.99
N GLU A 340 6.30 -2.23 9.70
CA GLU A 340 6.94 -1.65 10.87
C GLU A 340 8.02 -0.67 10.42
N SER A 341 7.92 0.58 10.85
CA SER A 341 8.83 1.65 10.43
C SER A 341 10.22 1.56 11.07
N LYS A 342 10.40 0.72 12.10
CA LYS A 342 11.69 0.52 12.76
C LYS A 342 12.43 -0.66 12.12
N PRO A 343 13.66 -0.45 11.63
CA PRO A 343 14.50 -1.55 11.15
C PRO A 343 14.75 -2.59 12.23
N VAL A 344 14.68 -3.86 11.86
CA VAL A 344 14.86 -5.01 12.75
C VAL A 344 16.33 -5.45 12.72
N ALA A 345 16.96 -5.61 13.88
CA ALA A 345 18.32 -6.13 13.96
C ALA A 345 18.36 -7.60 13.52
N LYS A 346 19.32 -7.96 12.67
CA LYS A 346 19.55 -9.31 12.17
C LYS A 346 21.00 -9.73 12.41
N ARG A 347 21.17 -10.88 13.04
CA ARG A 347 22.44 -11.52 13.39
C ARG A 347 22.51 -12.90 12.77
N LYS A 348 23.68 -13.53 12.85
CA LYS A 348 23.88 -14.92 12.43
C LYS A 348 22.82 -15.84 13.05
N GLY A 349 22.09 -16.56 12.19
CA GLY A 349 20.98 -17.44 12.56
C GLY A 349 19.59 -16.82 12.38
N ASP A 350 19.49 -15.49 12.28
CA ASP A 350 18.19 -14.82 12.12
C ASP A 350 17.66 -14.96 10.69
N MET A 351 16.33 -15.06 10.58
CA MET A 351 15.64 -15.12 9.30
C MET A 351 15.49 -13.72 8.68
N VAL A 352 15.68 -13.63 7.37
CA VAL A 352 15.43 -12.44 6.55
C VAL A 352 14.41 -12.75 5.46
N ILE A 353 13.65 -11.74 5.07
CA ILE A 353 12.54 -11.85 4.11
C ILE A 353 12.94 -11.18 2.79
N GLY A 354 12.70 -11.85 1.66
CA GLY A 354 12.91 -11.31 0.32
C GLY A 354 12.03 -10.08 0.04
N GLY A 355 12.59 -9.08 -0.65
CA GLY A 355 11.96 -7.78 -0.93
C GLY A 355 12.20 -6.71 0.15
N THR A 356 12.75 -7.08 1.30
CA THR A 356 13.14 -6.13 2.36
C THR A 356 14.48 -5.44 2.06
N VAL A 357 14.78 -4.32 2.73
CA VAL A 357 15.98 -3.53 2.45
C VAL A 357 17.00 -3.69 3.58
N ASN A 358 18.22 -4.08 3.25
CA ASN A 358 19.31 -4.11 4.20
C ASN A 358 19.82 -2.68 4.46
N ALA A 359 19.99 -2.26 5.72
CA ALA A 359 20.32 -0.88 6.07
C ALA A 359 21.83 -0.66 6.22
N ASN A 360 22.43 -1.10 7.33
CA ASN A 360 23.69 -0.51 7.85
C ASN A 360 24.88 -1.49 7.95
N GLY A 361 24.81 -2.68 7.35
CA GLY A 361 25.89 -3.69 7.39
C GLY A 361 25.82 -4.67 6.21
N VAL A 362 26.90 -5.41 5.94
CA VAL A 362 26.90 -6.46 4.91
C VAL A 362 26.36 -7.75 5.52
N LEU A 363 25.42 -8.40 4.82
CA LEU A 363 24.88 -9.70 5.23
C LEU A 363 25.21 -10.77 4.19
N HIS A 364 25.62 -11.94 4.64
CA HIS A 364 25.62 -13.15 3.83
C HIS A 364 24.42 -13.99 4.26
N ILE A 365 23.53 -14.27 3.32
CA ILE A 365 22.26 -14.94 3.57
C ILE A 365 22.24 -16.24 2.79
N LYS A 366 21.93 -17.35 3.48
CA LYS A 366 21.69 -18.63 2.84
C LYS A 366 20.22 -18.74 2.45
N ALA A 367 19.95 -18.86 1.15
CA ALA A 367 18.62 -18.96 0.57
C ALA A 367 17.90 -20.23 1.05
N THR A 368 16.67 -20.08 1.51
CA THR A 368 15.82 -21.18 1.99
C THR A 368 14.54 -21.34 1.18
N LYS A 369 13.84 -20.22 0.93
CA LYS A 369 12.67 -20.17 0.06
C LYS A 369 12.97 -19.21 -1.10
N VAL A 370 12.86 -19.73 -2.33
CA VAL A 370 13.19 -19.01 -3.58
C VAL A 370 12.02 -19.10 -4.56
N GLY A 371 11.94 -18.16 -5.50
CA GLY A 371 10.89 -18.13 -6.53
C GLY A 371 9.48 -18.10 -5.94
N SER A 372 8.61 -19.01 -6.39
CA SER A 372 7.21 -19.15 -5.96
C SER A 372 7.03 -19.46 -4.47
N GLN A 373 8.07 -19.95 -3.80
CA GLN A 373 8.01 -20.29 -2.37
C GLN A 373 8.40 -19.11 -1.46
N SER A 374 8.95 -18.02 -2.01
CA SER A 374 9.29 -16.83 -1.21
C SER A 374 8.05 -16.21 -0.58
N ALA A 375 8.19 -15.57 0.58
CA ALA A 375 7.09 -14.91 1.29
C ALA A 375 6.38 -13.88 0.41
N LEU A 376 7.13 -13.10 -0.37
CA LEU A 376 6.54 -12.15 -1.33
C LEU A 376 5.71 -12.84 -2.41
N ALA A 377 6.20 -13.94 -2.99
CA ALA A 377 5.46 -14.70 -4.00
C ALA A 377 4.22 -15.40 -3.40
N GLN A 378 4.31 -15.91 -2.17
CA GLN A 378 3.16 -16.46 -1.45
C GLN A 378 2.11 -15.39 -1.16
N ILE A 379 2.52 -14.17 -0.76
CA ILE A 379 1.61 -13.03 -0.59
C ILE A 379 0.89 -12.72 -1.91
N VAL A 380 1.61 -12.67 -3.02
CA VAL A 380 1.02 -12.43 -4.35
C VAL A 380 0.04 -13.54 -4.71
N GLN A 381 0.42 -14.82 -4.56
CA GLN A 381 -0.47 -15.96 -4.80
C GLN A 381 -1.71 -15.93 -3.91
N LEU A 382 -1.58 -15.64 -2.62
CA LEU A 382 -2.71 -15.53 -1.69
C LEU A 382 -3.67 -14.40 -2.09
N VAL A 383 -3.15 -13.24 -2.52
CA VAL A 383 -3.95 -12.14 -3.05
C VAL A 383 -4.66 -12.56 -4.34
N GLU A 384 -3.97 -13.23 -5.26
CA GLU A 384 -4.53 -13.72 -6.52
C GLU A 384 -5.62 -14.78 -6.32
N SER A 385 -5.33 -15.83 -5.54
CA SER A 385 -6.30 -16.88 -5.20
C SER A 385 -7.49 -16.31 -4.44
N GLY A 386 -7.27 -15.33 -3.55
CA GLY A 386 -8.34 -14.57 -2.90
C GLY A 386 -9.27 -13.90 -3.91
N GLN A 387 -8.75 -13.27 -4.95
CA GLN A 387 -9.55 -12.60 -5.99
C GLN A 387 -10.48 -13.54 -6.77
N MET A 388 -10.24 -14.85 -6.73
CA MET A 388 -11.09 -15.84 -7.41
C MET A 388 -12.41 -16.11 -6.68
N ALA A 389 -12.51 -15.76 -5.38
CA ALA A 389 -13.71 -16.01 -4.57
C ALA A 389 -14.78 -14.90 -4.74
N LYS A 390 -15.89 -15.24 -5.40
CA LYS A 390 -17.03 -14.33 -5.64
C LYS A 390 -17.84 -14.07 -4.38
N ALA A 391 -17.95 -12.79 -3.98
CA ALA A 391 -18.82 -12.32 -2.90
C ALA A 391 -20.29 -12.77 -3.08
N PRO A 392 -21.02 -13.11 -2.00
CA PRO A 392 -22.45 -13.38 -2.06
C PRO A 392 -23.26 -12.27 -2.75
N VAL A 393 -22.92 -10.99 -2.52
CA VAL A 393 -23.59 -9.85 -3.19
C VAL A 393 -23.40 -9.87 -4.72
N GLN A 394 -22.28 -10.41 -5.22
CA GLN A 394 -22.07 -10.59 -6.66
C GLN A 394 -22.97 -11.70 -7.22
N LYS A 395 -23.22 -12.77 -6.45
CA LYS A 395 -24.18 -13.83 -6.82
C LYS A 395 -25.60 -13.28 -6.92
N LEU A 396 -25.98 -12.35 -6.02
CA LEU A 396 -27.26 -11.65 -6.11
C LEU A 396 -27.37 -10.84 -7.41
N ALA A 397 -26.33 -10.09 -7.79
CA ALA A 397 -26.33 -9.35 -9.06
C ALA A 397 -26.37 -10.24 -10.31
N ASP A 398 -25.64 -11.37 -10.30
CA ASP A 398 -25.70 -12.37 -11.37
C ASP A 398 -27.12 -12.98 -11.46
N HIS A 399 -27.78 -13.22 -10.32
CA HIS A 399 -29.17 -13.71 -10.26
C HIS A 399 -30.17 -12.69 -10.80
N VAL A 400 -30.07 -11.42 -10.38
CA VAL A 400 -30.91 -10.33 -10.89
C VAL A 400 -30.75 -10.21 -12.41
N SER A 401 -29.52 -10.24 -12.92
CA SER A 401 -29.24 -10.12 -14.36
C SER A 401 -29.89 -11.23 -15.19
N LYS A 402 -29.94 -12.47 -14.67
CA LYS A 402 -30.55 -13.63 -15.35
C LYS A 402 -32.03 -13.45 -15.65
N PHE A 403 -32.79 -12.85 -14.72
CA PHE A 403 -34.22 -12.56 -14.90
C PHE A 403 -34.47 -11.22 -15.59
N PHE A 404 -33.60 -10.25 -15.33
CA PHE A 404 -33.76 -8.89 -15.81
C PHE A 404 -33.65 -8.80 -17.35
N VAL A 405 -32.69 -9.49 -17.97
CA VAL A 405 -32.49 -9.45 -19.44
C VAL A 405 -33.73 -9.93 -20.22
N PRO A 406 -34.29 -11.14 -19.96
CA PRO A 406 -35.53 -11.58 -20.61
C PRO A 406 -36.70 -10.63 -20.34
N SER A 407 -36.82 -10.12 -19.11
CA SER A 407 -37.89 -9.18 -18.74
C SER A 407 -37.84 -7.89 -19.55
N VAL A 408 -36.64 -7.36 -19.80
CA VAL A 408 -36.42 -6.17 -20.64
C VAL A 408 -36.79 -6.43 -22.09
N ILE A 409 -36.46 -7.61 -22.64
CA ILE A 409 -36.83 -7.97 -24.02
C ILE A 409 -38.36 -8.00 -24.16
N VAL A 410 -39.05 -8.63 -23.20
CA VAL A 410 -40.53 -8.66 -23.15
C VAL A 410 -41.10 -7.26 -23.00
N LEU A 411 -40.54 -6.41 -22.13
CA LEU A 411 -40.98 -5.03 -21.91
C LEU A 411 -40.76 -4.16 -23.17
N SER A 412 -39.62 -4.29 -23.82
CA SER A 412 -39.28 -3.59 -25.07
C SER A 412 -40.25 -3.98 -26.19
N PHE A 413 -40.51 -5.27 -26.37
CA PHE A 413 -41.48 -5.77 -27.34
C PHE A 413 -42.90 -5.30 -27.01
N SER A 414 -43.30 -5.36 -25.74
CA SER A 414 -44.62 -4.88 -25.30
C SER A 414 -44.78 -3.37 -25.50
N THR A 415 -43.72 -2.60 -25.27
CA THR A 415 -43.70 -1.14 -25.50
C THR A 415 -43.88 -0.85 -26.99
N TRP A 416 -43.07 -1.49 -27.84
CA TRP A 416 -43.21 -1.37 -29.29
C TRP A 416 -44.63 -1.74 -29.76
N PHE A 417 -45.16 -2.86 -29.29
CA PHE A 417 -46.48 -3.36 -29.69
C PHE A 417 -47.60 -2.43 -29.22
N ALA A 418 -47.55 -1.94 -27.97
CA ALA A 418 -48.54 -1.02 -27.42
C ALA A 418 -48.57 0.31 -28.17
N TRP A 419 -47.41 0.91 -28.45
CA TRP A 419 -47.33 2.15 -29.21
C TRP A 419 -47.73 1.96 -30.68
N PHE A 420 -47.38 0.83 -31.29
CA PHE A 420 -47.80 0.49 -32.64
C PHE A 420 -49.33 0.35 -32.74
N LEU A 421 -49.95 -0.35 -31.78
CA LEU A 421 -51.40 -0.52 -31.75
C LEU A 421 -52.12 0.81 -31.48
N ALA A 422 -51.60 1.62 -30.54
CA ALA A 422 -52.12 2.96 -30.28
C ALA A 422 -52.03 3.86 -31.53
N GLY A 423 -50.96 3.76 -32.32
CA GLY A 423 -50.82 4.50 -33.57
C GLY A 423 -51.77 4.04 -34.67
N LYS A 424 -51.99 2.73 -34.79
CA LYS A 424 -52.97 2.14 -35.73
C LYS A 424 -54.43 2.47 -35.40
N LEU A 425 -54.74 2.65 -34.11
CA LEU A 425 -56.08 2.96 -33.60
C LEU A 425 -56.32 4.48 -33.42
N ASP A 426 -55.44 5.35 -33.95
CA ASP A 426 -55.48 6.82 -33.77
C ASP A 426 -55.58 7.26 -32.29
N GLY A 427 -54.97 6.48 -31.37
CA GLY A 427 -55.05 6.68 -29.92
C GLY A 427 -54.21 7.83 -29.36
N TYR A 428 -53.42 8.52 -30.19
CA TYR A 428 -52.69 9.73 -29.81
C TYR A 428 -52.69 10.75 -30.95
N PRO A 429 -52.67 12.07 -30.66
CA PRO A 429 -52.78 13.10 -31.68
C PRO A 429 -51.56 13.09 -32.62
N LYS A 430 -51.82 13.26 -33.93
CA LYS A 430 -50.79 13.29 -34.98
C LYS A 430 -49.72 14.37 -34.77
N SER A 431 -49.99 15.37 -33.92
CA SER A 431 -49.03 16.40 -33.50
C SER A 431 -47.86 15.87 -32.66
N TRP A 432 -47.98 14.68 -32.06
CA TRP A 432 -46.89 14.08 -31.27
C TRP A 432 -45.83 13.39 -32.14
N ILE A 433 -46.20 13.03 -33.37
CA ILE A 433 -45.31 12.44 -34.36
C ILE A 433 -44.55 13.56 -35.08
N PRO A 434 -43.22 13.51 -35.18
CA PRO A 434 -42.46 14.40 -36.07
C PRO A 434 -42.98 14.35 -37.50
N SER A 435 -42.93 15.47 -38.21
CA SER A 435 -43.28 15.52 -39.64
C SER A 435 -42.44 14.60 -40.53
N SER A 436 -41.33 14.07 -40.01
CA SER A 436 -40.40 13.17 -40.68
C SER A 436 -40.53 11.70 -40.27
N MET A 437 -41.50 11.33 -39.42
CA MET A 437 -41.64 9.97 -38.87
C MET A 437 -43.06 9.43 -39.04
N ASP A 438 -43.16 8.10 -39.15
CA ASP A 438 -44.43 7.38 -39.11
C ASP A 438 -44.72 6.78 -37.70
N SER A 439 -45.97 6.40 -37.44
CA SER A 439 -46.39 5.77 -36.18
C SER A 439 -45.62 4.48 -35.87
N PHE A 440 -45.25 3.72 -36.90
CA PHE A 440 -44.39 2.54 -36.75
C PHE A 440 -42.98 2.90 -36.31
N GLU A 441 -42.38 3.94 -36.89
CA GLU A 441 -41.02 4.41 -36.56
C GLU A 441 -40.93 4.89 -35.13
N LEU A 442 -41.94 5.64 -34.68
CA LEU A 442 -42.03 6.11 -33.30
C LEU A 442 -42.11 4.94 -32.32
N ALA A 443 -42.96 3.94 -32.60
CA ALA A 443 -43.09 2.75 -31.78
C ALA A 443 -41.79 1.93 -31.75
N LEU A 444 -41.13 1.77 -32.90
CA LEU A 444 -39.86 1.05 -33.01
C LEU A 444 -38.75 1.76 -32.25
N GLN A 445 -38.70 3.09 -32.33
CA GLN A 445 -37.76 3.90 -31.58
C GLN A 445 -37.93 3.70 -30.07
N PHE A 446 -39.16 3.72 -29.53
CA PHE A 446 -39.38 3.46 -28.10
C PHE A 446 -39.00 2.04 -27.70
N GLY A 447 -39.33 1.04 -28.53
CA GLY A 447 -38.90 -0.34 -28.31
C GLY A 447 -37.38 -0.48 -28.20
N ILE A 448 -36.65 0.09 -29.17
CA ILE A 448 -35.18 0.05 -29.19
C ILE A 448 -34.62 0.86 -28.01
N SER A 449 -35.15 2.05 -27.71
CA SER A 449 -34.70 2.86 -26.56
C SER A 449 -34.85 2.12 -25.24
N VAL A 450 -35.99 1.46 -24.98
CA VAL A 450 -36.21 0.64 -23.78
C VAL A 450 -35.22 -0.53 -23.71
N MET A 451 -34.97 -1.19 -24.84
CA MET A 451 -34.03 -2.32 -24.92
C MET A 451 -32.61 -1.88 -24.54
N VAL A 452 -32.17 -0.72 -25.02
CA VAL A 452 -30.80 -0.22 -24.86
C VAL A 452 -30.57 0.41 -23.50
N ILE A 453 -31.48 1.28 -23.04
CA ILE A 453 -31.34 1.98 -21.76
C ILE A 453 -31.34 1.02 -20.58
N ALA A 454 -32.03 -0.12 -20.73
CA ALA A 454 -32.15 -1.08 -19.67
C ALA A 454 -30.87 -1.90 -19.46
N CYS A 455 -29.86 -1.91 -20.35
CA CYS A 455 -28.66 -2.74 -20.15
C CYS A 455 -28.03 -2.50 -18.76
N PRO A 456 -27.94 -3.53 -17.91
CA PRO A 456 -27.37 -3.39 -16.57
C PRO A 456 -25.85 -3.56 -16.60
N CYS A 457 -25.17 -2.94 -17.56
CA CYS A 457 -23.76 -3.25 -17.80
C CYS A 457 -22.85 -2.76 -16.64
N ALA A 458 -23.21 -1.64 -15.99
CA ALA A 458 -22.54 -1.14 -14.79
C ALA A 458 -22.76 -2.04 -13.56
N LEU A 459 -23.84 -2.83 -13.54
CA LEU A 459 -24.20 -3.72 -12.43
C LEU A 459 -23.16 -4.83 -12.24
N GLY A 460 -22.69 -5.41 -13.35
CA GLY A 460 -21.69 -6.48 -13.34
C GLY A 460 -20.29 -6.04 -12.89
N LEU A 461 -20.02 -4.73 -12.91
CA LEU A 461 -18.74 -4.13 -12.51
C LEU A 461 -18.75 -3.56 -11.10
N ALA A 462 -19.93 -3.16 -10.60
CA ALA A 462 -20.09 -2.47 -9.32
C ALA A 462 -19.37 -3.15 -8.15
N THR A 463 -19.52 -4.47 -8.04
CA THR A 463 -18.93 -5.26 -6.96
C THR A 463 -17.48 -5.65 -7.22
N PRO A 464 -17.14 -6.28 -8.38
CA PRO A 464 -15.77 -6.73 -8.61
C PRO A 464 -14.73 -5.60 -8.55
N THR A 465 -15.04 -4.41 -9.10
CA THR A 465 -14.11 -3.28 -9.08
C THR A 465 -13.89 -2.75 -7.66
N ALA A 466 -14.96 -2.62 -6.86
CA ALA A 466 -14.84 -2.15 -5.48
C ALA A 466 -14.11 -3.15 -4.59
N VAL A 467 -14.40 -4.44 -4.71
CA VAL A 467 -13.69 -5.51 -3.96
C VAL A 467 -12.22 -5.55 -4.33
N MET A 468 -11.88 -5.47 -5.63
CA MET A 468 -10.48 -5.47 -6.08
C MET A 468 -9.70 -4.26 -5.56
N VAL A 469 -10.25 -3.05 -5.65
CA VAL A 469 -9.60 -1.85 -5.10
C VAL A 469 -9.52 -1.95 -3.57
N GLY A 470 -10.57 -2.41 -2.90
CA GLY A 470 -10.60 -2.60 -1.45
C GLY A 470 -9.52 -3.59 -0.97
N ALA A 471 -9.42 -4.76 -1.60
CA ALA A 471 -8.41 -5.76 -1.28
C ALA A 471 -6.99 -5.25 -1.58
N GLY A 472 -6.76 -4.56 -2.71
CA GLY A 472 -5.46 -3.96 -3.02
C GLY A 472 -5.06 -2.86 -2.03
N VAL A 473 -6.01 -2.02 -1.60
CA VAL A 473 -5.76 -1.02 -0.55
C VAL A 473 -5.48 -1.70 0.79
N GLY A 474 -6.20 -2.76 1.14
CA GLY A 474 -5.94 -3.59 2.33
C GLY A 474 -4.52 -4.15 2.31
N ALA A 475 -4.11 -4.76 1.20
CA ALA A 475 -2.78 -5.33 1.03
C ALA A 475 -1.68 -4.28 1.19
N SER A 476 -1.84 -3.10 0.58
CA SER A 476 -0.90 -1.98 0.78
C SER A 476 -0.83 -1.48 2.23
N GLN A 477 -1.81 -1.84 3.06
CA GLN A 477 -1.87 -1.56 4.48
C GLN A 477 -1.53 -2.78 5.36
N GLY A 478 -1.02 -3.88 4.79
CA GLY A 478 -0.69 -5.09 5.56
C GLY A 478 -1.90 -5.91 6.02
N VAL A 479 -3.08 -5.70 5.42
CA VAL A 479 -4.29 -6.50 5.64
C VAL A 479 -4.60 -7.28 4.36
N LEU A 480 -4.22 -8.55 4.31
CA LEU A 480 -4.50 -9.41 3.17
C LEU A 480 -5.89 -10.02 3.34
N ILE A 481 -6.80 -9.74 2.40
CA ILE A 481 -8.18 -10.23 2.42
C ILE A 481 -8.31 -11.30 1.33
N LYS A 482 -8.66 -12.54 1.72
CA LYS A 482 -8.88 -13.64 0.78
C LYS A 482 -10.25 -13.56 0.11
N GLY A 483 -10.39 -12.58 -0.76
CA GLY A 483 -11.50 -12.48 -1.69
C GLY A 483 -12.73 -11.73 -1.20
N GLY A 484 -13.77 -11.76 -2.04
CA GLY A 484 -14.98 -10.98 -1.83
C GLY A 484 -15.86 -11.49 -0.69
N ASN A 485 -15.81 -12.80 -0.38
CA ASN A 485 -16.57 -13.40 0.73
C ASN A 485 -16.06 -12.89 2.08
N ALA A 486 -14.75 -12.99 2.30
CA ALA A 486 -14.09 -12.51 3.50
C ALA A 486 -14.45 -11.03 3.75
N LEU A 487 -14.37 -10.20 2.71
CA LEU A 487 -14.70 -8.78 2.77
C LEU A 487 -16.18 -8.53 3.12
N GLU A 488 -17.11 -9.36 2.60
CA GLU A 488 -18.55 -9.26 2.90
C GLU A 488 -18.88 -9.67 4.32
N SER A 489 -18.38 -10.83 4.74
CA SER A 489 -18.58 -11.36 6.10
C SER A 489 -18.01 -10.38 7.12
N THR A 490 -16.81 -9.84 6.86
CA THR A 490 -16.14 -8.87 7.74
C THR A 490 -16.93 -7.58 7.93
N HIS A 491 -17.61 -7.08 6.88
CA HIS A 491 -18.50 -5.92 7.02
C HIS A 491 -19.68 -6.20 7.98
N LYS A 492 -20.14 -7.46 8.09
CA LYS A 492 -21.29 -7.88 8.92
C LYS A 492 -20.89 -8.31 10.34
N VAL A 493 -19.59 -8.41 10.64
CA VAL A 493 -19.09 -8.83 11.96
C VAL A 493 -19.65 -7.92 13.05
N ASN A 494 -20.22 -8.56 14.07
CA ASN A 494 -20.77 -7.92 15.26
C ASN A 494 -20.20 -8.47 16.57
N CYS A 495 -19.41 -9.55 16.50
CA CYS A 495 -18.71 -10.13 17.63
C CYS A 495 -17.29 -10.54 17.19
N ILE A 496 -16.29 -10.15 17.95
CA ILE A 496 -14.90 -10.60 17.82
C ILE A 496 -14.55 -11.49 19.01
N ILE A 497 -13.89 -12.60 18.71
CA ILE A 497 -13.20 -13.44 19.68
C ILE A 497 -11.70 -13.22 19.50
N PHE A 498 -11.03 -12.79 20.56
CA PHE A 498 -9.58 -12.71 20.61
C PHE A 498 -9.02 -13.94 21.31
N ASP A 499 -8.04 -14.58 20.68
CA ASP A 499 -7.09 -15.40 21.44
C ASP A 499 -6.22 -14.49 22.34
N LYS A 500 -5.74 -15.05 23.44
CA LYS A 500 -4.89 -14.31 24.38
C LYS A 500 -3.44 -14.28 23.91
N THR A 501 -2.85 -15.46 23.74
CA THR A 501 -1.39 -15.63 23.65
C THR A 501 -0.94 -15.26 22.25
N GLY A 502 0.02 -14.34 22.13
CA GLY A 502 0.55 -13.87 20.84
C GLY A 502 -0.42 -13.06 19.97
N THR A 503 -1.71 -13.09 20.30
CA THR A 503 -2.75 -12.19 19.76
C THR A 503 -2.83 -10.91 20.58
N LEU A 504 -3.43 -10.93 21.79
CA LEU A 504 -3.53 -9.76 22.67
C LEU A 504 -2.21 -9.45 23.40
N THR A 505 -1.39 -10.48 23.62
CA THR A 505 -0.08 -10.38 24.27
C THR A 505 1.06 -10.47 23.26
N MET A 506 2.28 -10.15 23.68
CA MET A 506 3.48 -10.18 22.83
C MET A 506 3.89 -11.60 22.42
N GLY A 507 3.39 -12.64 23.11
CA GLY A 507 3.75 -14.05 22.86
C GLY A 507 5.17 -14.38 23.32
N LYS A 508 5.78 -13.49 24.11
CA LYS A 508 7.15 -13.62 24.65
C LYS A 508 7.06 -13.51 26.17
N PRO A 509 6.90 -14.63 26.88
CA PRO A 509 6.84 -14.61 28.33
C PRO A 509 8.16 -14.08 28.90
N VAL A 510 8.06 -13.30 29.97
CA VAL A 510 9.21 -12.73 30.69
C VAL A 510 9.00 -12.97 32.19
N VAL A 511 10.04 -13.42 32.87
CA VAL A 511 10.05 -13.51 34.34
C VAL A 511 10.09 -12.08 34.89
N VAL A 512 9.03 -11.70 35.62
CA VAL A 512 8.84 -10.36 36.20
C VAL A 512 9.21 -10.32 37.68
N ASP A 513 8.98 -11.41 38.41
CA ASP A 513 9.31 -11.50 39.83
C ASP A 513 9.71 -12.93 40.20
N ILE A 514 10.56 -13.04 41.22
CA ILE A 514 11.01 -14.31 41.78
C ILE A 514 10.88 -14.20 43.29
N LYS A 515 10.01 -15.03 43.87
CA LYS A 515 9.80 -15.10 45.31
C LYS A 515 10.42 -16.39 45.84
N PRO A 516 11.72 -16.38 46.23
CA PRO A 516 12.33 -17.51 46.90
C PRO A 516 11.70 -17.70 48.28
N LEU A 517 11.43 -18.94 48.63
CA LEU A 517 10.95 -19.37 49.94
C LEU A 517 12.14 -19.96 50.74
N ASN A 518 12.04 -19.98 52.07
CA ASN A 518 13.04 -20.59 52.97
C ASN A 518 14.48 -20.00 52.91
N GLY A 519 14.68 -18.81 52.34
CA GLY A 519 15.98 -18.10 52.42
C GLY A 519 17.09 -18.66 51.50
N MET A 520 16.74 -19.45 50.48
CA MET A 520 17.70 -19.93 49.47
C MET A 520 18.31 -18.76 48.69
N ASN A 521 19.60 -18.86 48.37
CA ASN A 521 20.28 -17.85 47.56
C ASN A 521 19.71 -17.83 46.13
N LEU A 522 19.29 -16.65 45.66
CA LEU A 522 18.67 -16.46 44.35
C LEU A 522 19.54 -16.98 43.19
N SER A 523 20.86 -16.87 43.29
CA SER A 523 21.80 -17.36 42.26
C SER A 523 21.81 -18.88 42.15
N GLU A 524 21.79 -19.59 43.30
CA GLU A 524 21.76 -21.06 43.34
C GLU A 524 20.40 -21.58 42.87
N PHE A 525 19.31 -20.94 43.31
CA PHE A 525 17.95 -21.24 42.88
C PHE A 525 17.80 -21.14 41.35
N LEU A 526 18.22 -20.01 40.77
CA LEU A 526 18.15 -19.80 39.32
C LEU A 526 19.01 -20.78 38.53
N GLU A 527 20.16 -21.19 39.06
CA GLU A 527 21.04 -22.15 38.38
C GLU A 527 20.41 -23.54 38.29
N LEU A 528 19.82 -24.04 39.38
CA LEU A 528 19.13 -25.34 39.40
C LEU A 528 17.88 -25.35 38.50
N VAL A 529 17.10 -24.26 38.53
CA VAL A 529 15.90 -24.12 37.70
C VAL A 529 16.28 -24.01 36.23
N ALA A 530 17.24 -23.15 35.88
CA ALA A 530 17.67 -22.96 34.49
C ALA A 530 18.29 -24.24 33.91
N ALA A 531 19.08 -24.98 34.68
CA ALA A 531 19.62 -26.28 34.28
C ALA A 531 18.53 -27.30 33.95
N THR A 532 17.44 -27.30 34.73
CA THR A 532 16.27 -28.17 34.47
C THR A 532 15.52 -27.72 33.21
N GLU A 533 15.27 -26.42 33.09
CA GLU A 533 14.46 -25.84 32.01
C GLU A 533 15.21 -25.72 30.66
N VAL A 534 16.54 -25.83 30.63
CA VAL A 534 17.31 -25.76 29.38
C VAL A 534 16.94 -26.87 28.39
N ASN A 535 16.48 -28.01 28.90
CA ASN A 535 16.04 -29.16 28.11
C ASN A 535 14.57 -29.07 27.68
N SER A 536 13.86 -28.01 28.06
CA SER A 536 12.43 -27.81 27.78
C SER A 536 12.25 -26.83 26.62
N GLU A 537 11.48 -27.24 25.61
CA GLU A 537 11.14 -26.38 24.46
C GLU A 537 10.02 -25.36 24.77
N HIS A 538 9.44 -25.42 25.98
CA HIS A 538 8.30 -24.60 26.35
C HIS A 538 8.67 -23.10 26.41
N PRO A 539 7.84 -22.17 25.90
CA PRO A 539 8.14 -20.73 25.94
C PRO A 539 8.45 -20.18 27.34
N LEU A 540 7.72 -20.66 28.36
CA LEU A 540 8.00 -20.31 29.77
C LEU A 540 9.40 -20.76 30.23
N ALA A 541 9.86 -21.94 29.79
CA ALA A 541 11.18 -22.45 30.11
C ALA A 541 12.28 -21.56 29.53
N LYS A 542 12.12 -21.17 28.25
CA LYS A 542 13.02 -20.24 27.57
C LYS A 542 13.09 -18.89 28.29
N ALA A 543 11.96 -18.37 28.77
CA ALA A 543 11.91 -17.14 29.55
C ALA A 543 12.70 -17.23 30.86
N ILE A 544 12.58 -18.36 31.57
CA ILE A 544 13.33 -18.62 32.81
C ILE A 544 14.84 -18.70 32.53
N VAL A 545 15.23 -19.45 31.50
CA VAL A 545 16.65 -19.59 31.10
C VAL A 545 17.23 -18.24 30.65
N GLU A 546 16.50 -17.44 29.88
CA GLU A 546 16.95 -16.10 29.50
C GLU A 546 17.09 -15.16 30.70
N HIS A 547 16.15 -15.21 31.64
CA HIS A 547 16.23 -14.41 32.86
C HIS A 547 17.43 -14.81 33.72
N ALA A 548 17.71 -16.12 33.84
CA ALA A 548 18.88 -16.63 34.53
C ALA A 548 20.19 -16.18 33.86
N LYS A 549 20.25 -16.19 32.52
CA LYS A 549 21.40 -15.66 31.74
C LYS A 549 21.63 -14.17 31.99
N LYS A 550 20.57 -13.35 31.93
CA LYS A 550 20.64 -11.89 32.14
C LYS A 550 21.03 -11.50 33.56
N SER A 551 20.64 -12.30 34.55
CA SER A 551 20.92 -12.04 35.96
C SER A 551 22.40 -12.26 36.34
N ARG A 552 23.19 -12.92 35.48
CA ARG A 552 24.64 -13.07 35.64
C ARG A 552 25.38 -12.03 34.77
N ARG A 553 26.44 -11.41 35.32
CA ARG A 553 27.20 -10.31 34.69
C ARG A 553 28.23 -10.76 33.64
N ASP A 554 28.48 -12.06 33.49
CA ASP A 554 29.49 -12.60 32.57
C ASP A 554 28.85 -13.10 31.27
N GLY A 555 29.16 -12.44 30.16
CA GLY A 555 28.48 -12.55 28.88
C GLY A 555 28.92 -13.67 27.93
N GLU A 556 29.54 -14.78 28.36
CA GLU A 556 29.98 -15.85 27.44
C GLU A 556 29.77 -17.28 27.97
N ASN A 557 29.31 -18.18 27.08
CA ASN A 557 29.27 -19.66 27.15
C ASN A 557 29.29 -20.32 28.53
N HIS A 558 28.30 -20.03 29.37
CA HIS A 558 28.11 -20.76 30.62
C HIS A 558 27.52 -22.17 30.36
N VAL A 559 28.19 -23.20 30.89
CA VAL A 559 27.72 -24.59 30.85
C VAL A 559 26.85 -24.83 32.08
N TRP A 560 25.55 -25.03 31.86
CA TRP A 560 24.63 -25.41 32.94
C TRP A 560 25.00 -26.80 33.50
N PRO A 561 24.77 -27.05 34.79
CA PRO A 561 24.84 -28.40 35.35
C PRO A 561 23.97 -29.37 34.55
N GLU A 562 24.47 -30.59 34.30
CA GLU A 562 23.73 -31.59 33.54
C GLU A 562 22.48 -32.06 34.30
N ALA A 563 21.31 -31.93 33.67
CA ALA A 563 20.05 -32.44 34.20
C ALA A 563 19.86 -33.91 33.76
N LYS A 564 19.87 -34.82 34.73
CA LYS A 564 19.65 -36.27 34.54
C LYS A 564 18.17 -36.61 34.68
N ASP A 565 17.72 -37.64 33.96
CA ASP A 565 16.34 -38.15 33.99
C ASP A 565 15.24 -37.10 33.75
N PHE A 566 15.51 -36.14 32.84
CA PHE A 566 14.54 -35.11 32.48
C PHE A 566 13.23 -35.71 31.92
N LYS A 567 12.09 -35.27 32.47
CA LYS A 567 10.73 -35.63 32.04
C LYS A 567 9.89 -34.37 31.88
N SER A 568 9.28 -34.20 30.71
CA SER A 568 8.28 -33.18 30.45
C SER A 568 6.87 -33.78 30.55
N ILE A 569 6.03 -33.20 31.40
CA ILE A 569 4.67 -33.68 31.68
C ILE A 569 3.68 -32.62 31.17
N THR A 570 3.06 -32.89 30.02
CA THR A 570 2.16 -31.95 29.33
C THR A 570 1.03 -31.47 30.23
N GLY A 571 0.89 -30.15 30.37
CA GLY A 571 -0.13 -29.51 31.21
C GLY A 571 0.18 -29.49 32.71
N TYR A 572 1.36 -29.96 33.14
CA TYR A 572 1.81 -29.97 34.54
C TYR A 572 3.13 -29.21 34.73
N GLY A 573 4.18 -29.58 34.00
CA GLY A 573 5.52 -28.99 34.12
C GLY A 573 6.66 -29.97 33.79
N VAL A 574 7.83 -29.76 34.36
CA VAL A 574 9.05 -30.57 34.15
C VAL A 574 9.62 -31.11 35.46
N GLU A 575 10.27 -32.26 35.38
CA GLU A 575 10.96 -32.95 36.48
C GLU A 575 12.35 -33.40 36.02
N ALA A 576 13.40 -33.13 36.81
CA ALA A 576 14.75 -33.64 36.54
C ALA A 576 15.61 -33.73 37.81
N PHE A 577 16.76 -34.40 37.72
CA PHE A 577 17.79 -34.40 38.75
C PHE A 577 18.96 -33.53 38.32
N VAL A 578 19.24 -32.47 39.08
CA VAL A 578 20.36 -31.54 38.82
C VAL A 578 21.28 -31.54 40.03
N SER A 579 22.57 -31.81 39.84
CA SER A 579 23.55 -31.88 40.94
C SER A 579 23.10 -32.79 42.09
N ASN A 580 22.49 -33.94 41.77
CA ASN A 580 21.91 -34.92 42.70
C ASN A 580 20.69 -34.44 43.52
N LYS A 581 20.13 -33.26 43.22
CA LYS A 581 18.87 -32.75 43.82
C LYS A 581 17.69 -33.00 42.88
N GLN A 582 16.54 -33.40 43.43
CA GLN A 582 15.31 -33.58 42.63
C GLN A 582 14.64 -32.22 42.44
N VAL A 583 14.55 -31.74 41.19
CA VAL A 583 13.95 -30.44 40.84
C VAL A 583 12.64 -30.65 40.09
N LEU A 584 11.58 -30.00 40.57
CA LEU A 584 10.25 -29.96 39.95
C LEU A 584 9.91 -28.51 39.64
N VAL A 585 9.53 -28.22 38.40
CA VAL A 585 9.10 -26.88 37.96
C VAL A 585 7.75 -27.00 37.27
N GLY A 586 6.69 -26.39 37.82
CA GLY A 586 5.36 -26.52 37.23
C GLY A 586 4.22 -25.91 38.04
N ASN A 587 2.99 -26.37 37.75
CA ASN A 587 1.78 -25.86 38.38
C ASN A 587 1.42 -26.57 39.68
N LYS A 588 0.35 -26.10 40.34
CA LYS A 588 -0.17 -26.67 41.60
C LYS A 588 -0.48 -28.18 41.49
N LYS A 589 -0.96 -28.65 40.34
CA LYS A 589 -1.30 -30.06 40.13
C LYS A 589 -0.05 -30.94 40.15
N LEU A 590 1.06 -30.49 39.55
CA LEU A 590 2.34 -31.23 39.57
C LEU A 590 2.85 -31.41 41.01
N MET A 591 2.79 -30.34 41.79
CA MET A 591 3.26 -30.36 43.19
C MET A 591 2.44 -31.35 44.03
N LEU A 592 1.12 -31.35 43.89
CA LEU A 592 0.24 -32.28 44.59
C LEU A 592 0.45 -33.73 44.14
N ASP A 593 0.60 -33.98 42.84
CA ASP A 593 0.83 -35.33 42.28
C ASP A 593 2.15 -35.96 42.75
N ARG A 594 3.16 -35.12 43.02
CA ARG A 594 4.46 -35.52 43.58
C ARG A 594 4.55 -35.43 45.11
N ASN A 595 3.43 -35.25 45.80
CA ASN A 595 3.33 -35.14 47.27
C ASN A 595 4.19 -34.00 47.88
N VAL A 596 4.34 -32.88 47.17
CA VAL A 596 4.98 -31.67 47.70
C VAL A 596 3.95 -30.86 48.49
N ALA A 597 4.23 -30.56 49.76
CA ALA A 597 3.36 -29.77 50.60
C ALA A 597 3.39 -28.28 50.20
N ILE A 598 2.25 -27.74 49.80
CA ILE A 598 2.10 -26.31 49.47
C ILE A 598 1.58 -25.57 50.71
N ARG A 599 2.40 -24.70 51.28
CA ARG A 599 2.06 -23.90 52.45
C ARG A 599 1.01 -22.82 52.12
N VAL A 600 0.29 -22.34 53.15
CA VAL A 600 -0.79 -21.34 52.99
C VAL A 600 -0.25 -20.00 52.46
N ASP A 601 0.94 -19.59 52.92
CA ASP A 601 1.65 -18.39 52.46
C ASP A 601 1.97 -18.43 50.95
N ALA A 602 2.39 -19.59 50.43
CA ALA A 602 2.65 -19.80 49.01
C ALA A 602 1.36 -19.77 48.18
N ILE A 603 0.23 -20.24 48.71
CA ILE A 603 -1.07 -20.19 48.03
C ILE A 603 -1.57 -18.74 47.91
N GLU A 604 -1.45 -17.93 48.97
CA GLU A 604 -1.82 -16.51 48.93
C GLU A 604 -0.93 -15.73 47.96
N THR A 605 0.37 -16.01 47.98
CA THR A 605 1.34 -15.40 47.07
C THR A 605 1.04 -15.75 45.62
N LEU A 606 0.70 -17.01 45.34
CA LEU A 606 0.32 -17.46 43.99
C LEU A 606 -0.96 -16.75 43.52
N ALA A 607 -1.96 -16.61 44.39
CA ALA A 607 -3.21 -15.90 44.06
C ALA A 607 -3.02 -14.38 43.88
N GLU A 608 -2.03 -13.78 44.54
CA GLU A 608 -1.62 -12.38 44.29
C GLU A 608 -0.98 -12.22 42.91
N ILE A 609 -0.05 -13.11 42.55
CA ILE A 609 0.60 -13.14 41.23
C ILE A 609 -0.46 -13.29 40.13
N GLU A 610 -1.40 -14.23 40.29
CA GLU A 610 -2.48 -14.45 39.31
C GLU A 610 -3.41 -13.23 39.18
N ARG A 611 -3.70 -12.51 40.28
CA ARG A 611 -4.48 -11.26 40.24
C ARG A 611 -3.79 -10.13 39.47
N LEU A 612 -2.47 -10.17 39.38
CA LEU A 612 -1.66 -9.22 38.61
C LEU A 612 -1.50 -9.65 37.13
N ALA A 613 -2.32 -10.58 36.64
CA ALA A 613 -2.25 -11.12 35.27
C ALA A 613 -0.96 -11.88 34.97
N GLN A 614 -0.33 -12.48 35.98
CA GLN A 614 0.93 -13.22 35.85
C GLN A 614 0.69 -14.71 36.07
N THR A 615 1.44 -15.54 35.36
CA THR A 615 1.48 -16.98 35.55
C THR A 615 2.48 -17.31 36.64
N GLY A 616 2.00 -17.85 37.76
CA GLY A 616 2.86 -18.34 38.83
C GLY A 616 3.32 -19.78 38.58
N VAL A 617 4.63 -19.99 38.53
CA VAL A 617 5.26 -21.32 38.39
C VAL A 617 5.90 -21.68 39.72
N LEU A 618 5.53 -22.84 40.26
CA LEU A 618 6.05 -23.36 41.52
C LEU A 618 7.33 -24.15 41.26
N VAL A 619 8.32 -23.98 42.14
CA VAL A 619 9.59 -24.71 42.09
C VAL A 619 9.79 -25.46 43.40
N SER A 620 9.98 -26.77 43.29
CA SER A 620 10.33 -27.63 44.41
C SER A 620 11.71 -28.25 44.20
N ILE A 621 12.51 -28.28 45.25
CA ILE A 621 13.83 -28.92 45.29
C ILE A 621 13.82 -29.90 46.48
N ASP A 622 14.16 -31.16 46.22
CA ASP A 622 14.16 -32.24 47.22
C ASP A 622 12.81 -32.39 47.96
N ARG A 623 11.71 -32.27 47.21
CA ARG A 623 10.30 -32.35 47.67
C ARG A 623 9.85 -31.25 48.62
N GLU A 624 10.63 -30.17 48.76
CA GLU A 624 10.20 -28.96 49.45
C GLU A 624 10.01 -27.81 48.45
N LEU A 625 8.95 -27.03 48.63
CA LEU A 625 8.69 -25.84 47.82
C LEU A 625 9.71 -24.75 48.18
N GLN A 626 10.61 -24.43 47.24
CA GLN A 626 11.70 -23.46 47.46
C GLN A 626 11.46 -22.10 46.80
N GLY A 627 10.46 -21.98 45.91
CA GLY A 627 10.17 -20.67 45.34
C GLY A 627 9.00 -20.65 44.36
N ILE A 628 8.59 -19.42 44.04
CA ILE A 628 7.56 -19.12 43.04
C ILE A 628 8.17 -18.16 42.02
N LEU A 629 8.08 -18.50 40.75
CA LEU A 629 8.44 -17.65 39.62
C LEU A 629 7.17 -17.00 39.07
N ALA A 630 7.15 -15.67 39.00
CA ALA A 630 6.09 -14.94 38.35
C ALA A 630 6.49 -14.63 36.92
N ILE A 631 5.72 -15.14 35.96
CA ILE A 631 5.99 -14.99 34.54
C ILE A 631 4.82 -14.24 33.92
N SER A 632 5.10 -13.12 33.25
CA SER A 632 4.09 -12.34 32.55
C SER A 632 4.33 -12.43 31.05
N ASP A 633 3.25 -12.55 30.28
CA ASP A 633 3.28 -12.24 28.86
C ASP A 633 2.66 -10.85 28.66
N PRO A 634 3.46 -9.80 28.44
CA PRO A 634 2.97 -8.44 28.42
C PRO A 634 1.96 -8.23 27.28
N LEU A 635 0.95 -7.39 27.54
CA LEU A 635 -0.02 -6.96 26.54
C LEU A 635 0.65 -6.20 25.40
N LYS A 636 0.12 -6.36 24.18
CA LYS A 636 0.55 -5.56 23.03
C LYS A 636 0.23 -4.08 23.26
N PRO A 637 1.14 -3.16 22.84
CA PRO A 637 0.83 -1.74 22.82
C PRO A 637 -0.41 -1.49 21.96
N GLY A 638 -1.37 -0.72 22.48
CA GLY A 638 -2.62 -0.39 21.78
C GLY A 638 -3.77 -1.39 21.94
N ALA A 639 -3.59 -2.56 22.59
CA ALA A 639 -4.66 -3.56 22.75
C ALA A 639 -5.94 -2.98 23.39
N ARG A 640 -5.80 -2.17 24.45
CA ARG A 640 -6.92 -1.47 25.10
C ARG A 640 -7.60 -0.45 24.19
N GLN A 641 -6.83 0.26 23.38
CA GLN A 641 -7.36 1.25 22.44
C GLN A 641 -8.18 0.56 21.35
N VAL A 642 -7.70 -0.57 20.83
CA VAL A 642 -8.41 -1.37 19.81
C VAL A 642 -9.74 -1.88 20.33
N VAL A 643 -9.80 -2.46 21.53
CA VAL A 643 -11.07 -2.92 22.11
C VAL A 643 -12.04 -1.76 22.33
N THR A 644 -11.54 -0.59 22.74
CA THR A 644 -12.36 0.63 22.86
C THR A 644 -12.93 1.08 21.51
N ILE A 645 -12.12 1.04 20.44
CA ILE A 645 -12.57 1.39 19.08
C ILE A 645 -13.60 0.38 18.59
N LEU A 646 -13.38 -0.92 18.78
CA LEU A 646 -14.33 -1.97 18.41
C LEU A 646 -15.68 -1.81 19.12
N LYS A 647 -15.66 -1.45 20.41
CA LYS A 647 -16.87 -1.12 21.17
C LYS A 647 -17.61 0.08 20.58
N SER A 648 -16.90 1.13 20.14
CA SER A 648 -17.52 2.28 19.45
C SER A 648 -18.03 1.95 18.03
N MET A 649 -17.48 0.90 17.39
CA MET A 649 -17.95 0.33 16.14
C MET A 649 -19.14 -0.64 16.30
N ASN A 650 -19.66 -0.79 17.53
CA ASN A 650 -20.73 -1.71 17.92
C ASN A 650 -20.38 -3.18 17.66
N VAL A 651 -19.13 -3.56 17.95
CA VAL A 651 -18.62 -4.93 17.87
C VAL A 651 -18.28 -5.42 19.28
N ASP A 652 -18.94 -6.47 19.74
CA ASP A 652 -18.67 -7.09 21.04
C ASP A 652 -17.32 -7.80 21.01
N SER A 653 -16.52 -7.65 22.07
CA SER A 653 -15.21 -8.32 22.18
C SER A 653 -15.27 -9.40 23.27
N ILE A 654 -14.80 -10.60 22.95
CA ILE A 654 -14.74 -11.76 23.85
C ILE A 654 -13.31 -12.28 23.84
N MET A 655 -12.77 -12.66 25.01
CA MET A 655 -11.46 -13.31 25.10
C MET A 655 -11.63 -14.81 25.34
N VAL A 656 -10.92 -15.63 24.57
CA VAL A 656 -10.87 -17.09 24.76
C VAL A 656 -9.42 -17.50 24.98
N THR A 657 -9.15 -18.28 26.02
CA THR A 657 -7.79 -18.71 26.35
C THR A 657 -7.75 -20.09 27.02
N GLY A 658 -6.61 -20.76 26.91
CA GLY A 658 -6.29 -21.99 27.65
C GLY A 658 -5.76 -21.72 29.06
N ASP A 659 -5.46 -20.47 29.40
CA ASP A 659 -4.97 -20.06 30.71
C ASP A 659 -6.03 -20.16 31.80
N ASN A 660 -5.60 -20.09 33.06
CA ASN A 660 -6.51 -20.14 34.21
C ASN A 660 -7.43 -18.91 34.29
N TRP A 661 -8.51 -19.05 35.06
CA TRP A 661 -9.50 -17.98 35.25
C TRP A 661 -8.95 -16.69 35.90
N GLY A 662 -7.99 -16.80 36.81
CA GLY A 662 -7.41 -15.64 37.50
C GLY A 662 -6.71 -14.71 36.52
N THR A 663 -5.76 -15.26 35.75
CA THR A 663 -5.00 -14.55 34.73
C THR A 663 -5.91 -14.02 33.62
N ALA A 664 -6.85 -14.83 33.13
CA ALA A 664 -7.75 -14.44 32.05
C ALA A 664 -8.65 -13.24 32.43
N ASN A 665 -9.21 -13.24 33.64
CA ASN A 665 -10.03 -12.13 34.13
C ASN A 665 -9.22 -10.86 34.39
N ALA A 666 -7.98 -10.98 34.88
CA ALA A 666 -7.10 -9.84 35.09
C ALA A 666 -6.75 -9.16 33.76
N ILE A 667 -6.34 -9.92 32.74
CA ILE A 667 -6.03 -9.40 31.40
C ILE A 667 -7.28 -8.78 30.75
N ALA A 668 -8.44 -9.45 30.86
CA ALA A 668 -9.68 -8.93 30.31
C ALA A 668 -10.07 -7.57 30.92
N LYS A 669 -9.88 -7.41 32.23
CA LYS A 669 -10.11 -6.14 32.93
C LYS A 669 -9.15 -5.04 32.47
N ASP A 670 -7.88 -5.36 32.26
CA ASP A 670 -6.86 -4.40 31.81
C ASP A 670 -7.10 -3.90 30.38
N VAL A 671 -7.57 -4.79 29.50
CA VAL A 671 -7.90 -4.49 28.09
C VAL A 671 -9.30 -3.85 27.96
N GLY A 672 -10.23 -4.16 28.87
CA GLY A 672 -11.62 -3.67 28.84
C GLY A 672 -12.60 -4.62 28.15
N ILE A 673 -12.37 -5.94 28.26
CA ILE A 673 -13.23 -7.00 27.72
C ILE A 673 -14.17 -7.51 28.81
N ASP A 674 -15.47 -7.50 28.53
CA ASP A 674 -16.52 -7.84 29.51
C ASP A 674 -16.77 -9.37 29.61
N THR A 675 -16.48 -10.14 28.56
CA THR A 675 -16.77 -11.59 28.49
C THR A 675 -15.51 -12.42 28.22
N VAL A 676 -15.27 -13.44 29.05
CA VAL A 676 -14.06 -14.28 29.02
C VAL A 676 -14.43 -15.77 29.10
N ALA A 677 -13.73 -16.60 28.33
CA ALA A 677 -13.72 -18.05 28.48
C ALA A 677 -12.28 -18.54 28.70
N ALA A 678 -12.00 -19.07 29.88
CA ALA A 678 -10.68 -19.54 30.30
C ALA A 678 -10.63 -21.08 30.36
N GLU A 679 -9.43 -21.64 30.47
CA GLU A 679 -9.15 -23.09 30.56
C GLU A 679 -9.71 -23.91 29.38
N THR A 680 -9.77 -23.30 28.20
CA THR A 680 -10.34 -23.92 26.98
C THR A 680 -9.31 -24.72 26.18
N LYS A 681 -9.69 -25.93 25.75
CA LYS A 681 -8.96 -26.72 24.76
C LYS A 681 -9.23 -26.23 23.33
N PRO A 682 -8.36 -26.51 22.34
CA PRO A 682 -8.58 -26.11 20.94
C PRO A 682 -9.97 -26.46 20.37
N GLU A 683 -10.48 -27.66 20.64
CA GLU A 683 -11.80 -28.10 20.16
C GLU A 683 -12.94 -27.30 20.81
N GLN A 684 -12.75 -26.89 22.07
CA GLN A 684 -13.72 -26.09 22.81
C GLN A 684 -13.75 -24.64 22.31
N LYS A 685 -12.62 -24.11 21.79
CA LYS A 685 -12.59 -22.78 21.15
C LYS A 685 -13.51 -22.77 19.92
N ALA A 686 -13.42 -23.77 19.06
CA ALA A 686 -14.28 -23.91 17.88
C ALA A 686 -15.76 -24.12 18.26
N GLN A 687 -16.04 -24.86 19.32
CA GLN A 687 -17.40 -25.01 19.84
C GLN A 687 -17.97 -23.67 20.34
N LYS A 688 -17.14 -22.84 20.99
CA LYS A 688 -17.56 -21.52 21.46
C LYS A 688 -17.94 -20.57 20.33
N VAL A 689 -17.20 -20.62 19.22
CA VAL A 689 -17.55 -19.91 17.98
C VAL A 689 -18.95 -20.32 17.51
N LYS A 690 -19.23 -21.62 17.44
CA LYS A 690 -20.53 -22.15 17.02
C LYS A 690 -21.68 -21.76 17.94
N GLU A 691 -21.44 -21.72 19.26
CA GLU A 691 -22.45 -21.25 20.23
C GLU A 691 -22.85 -19.80 19.96
N LEU A 692 -21.87 -18.93 19.69
CA LEU A 692 -22.11 -17.51 19.41
C LEU A 692 -22.78 -17.31 18.05
N GLN A 693 -22.41 -18.11 17.04
CA GLN A 693 -23.09 -18.15 15.74
C GLN A 693 -24.55 -18.60 15.88
N ALA A 694 -24.83 -19.61 16.70
CA ALA A 694 -26.19 -20.07 17.00
C ALA A 694 -27.03 -19.01 17.73
N ALA A 695 -26.39 -18.11 18.48
CA ALA A 695 -27.04 -16.94 19.08
C ALA A 695 -27.29 -15.79 18.08
N GLY A 696 -27.01 -15.99 16.78
CA GLY A 696 -27.24 -15.01 15.72
C GLY A 696 -26.14 -13.95 15.59
N LYS A 697 -24.99 -14.13 16.24
CA LYS A 697 -23.81 -13.26 16.06
C LYS A 697 -23.05 -13.69 14.80
N ILE A 698 -22.47 -12.72 14.11
CA ILE A 698 -21.49 -12.96 13.03
C ILE A 698 -20.12 -12.80 13.68
N VAL A 699 -19.43 -13.94 13.79
CA VAL A 699 -18.26 -14.08 14.67
C VAL A 699 -16.99 -14.01 13.84
N ALA A 700 -16.12 -13.07 14.18
CA ALA A 700 -14.74 -13.07 13.74
C ALA A 700 -13.83 -13.65 14.83
N MET A 701 -12.99 -14.62 14.48
CA MET A 701 -11.97 -15.18 15.37
C MET A 701 -10.61 -14.59 15.01
N VAL A 702 -9.87 -14.08 16.00
CA VAL A 702 -8.54 -13.53 15.83
C VAL A 702 -7.52 -14.39 16.58
N GLY A 703 -6.53 -14.92 15.88
CA GLY A 703 -5.52 -15.83 16.43
C GLY A 703 -4.20 -15.77 15.67
N ASP A 704 -3.14 -16.34 16.23
CA ASP A 704 -1.78 -16.34 15.63
C ASP A 704 -1.27 -17.76 15.29
N GLY A 705 -1.92 -18.81 15.81
CA GLY A 705 -1.30 -20.13 15.92
C GLY A 705 -2.04 -21.33 15.30
N ILE A 706 -1.29 -22.44 15.21
CA ILE A 706 -1.75 -23.79 14.87
C ILE A 706 -2.92 -24.22 15.76
N ASN A 707 -2.85 -23.88 17.06
CA ASN A 707 -3.87 -24.25 18.07
C ASN A 707 -5.22 -23.58 17.85
N ASP A 708 -5.27 -22.49 17.10
CA ASP A 708 -6.50 -21.74 16.81
C ASP A 708 -7.04 -22.01 15.42
N SER A 709 -6.31 -22.76 14.58
CA SER A 709 -6.74 -23.12 13.23
C SER A 709 -8.15 -23.72 13.17
N PRO A 710 -8.60 -24.62 14.09
CA PRO A 710 -9.97 -25.13 14.04
C PRO A 710 -11.02 -24.07 14.35
N ALA A 711 -10.68 -23.09 15.21
CA ALA A 711 -11.57 -21.99 15.56
C ALA A 711 -11.62 -20.91 14.47
N LEU A 712 -10.49 -20.64 13.80
CA LEU A 712 -10.39 -19.74 12.64
C LEU A 712 -11.26 -20.23 11.48
N VAL A 713 -11.19 -21.52 11.17
CA VAL A 713 -12.01 -22.14 10.09
C VAL A 713 -13.50 -22.19 10.46
N ALA A 714 -13.84 -22.36 11.74
CA ALA A 714 -15.22 -22.41 12.19
C ALA A 714 -15.90 -21.02 12.21
N ALA A 715 -15.13 -19.95 12.28
CA ALA A 715 -15.65 -18.57 12.35
C ALA A 715 -16.27 -18.14 11.02
N ASP A 716 -17.15 -17.12 11.06
CA ASP A 716 -17.64 -16.48 9.83
C ASP A 716 -16.53 -15.70 9.13
N VAL A 717 -15.54 -15.26 9.91
CA VAL A 717 -14.30 -14.63 9.46
C VAL A 717 -13.15 -15.09 10.36
N GLY A 718 -12.22 -15.87 9.83
CA GLY A 718 -10.93 -16.14 10.48
C GLY A 718 -9.92 -15.02 10.20
N ILE A 719 -9.33 -14.43 11.24
CA ILE A 719 -8.28 -13.40 11.13
C ILE A 719 -6.98 -13.93 11.77
N ALA A 720 -5.96 -14.16 10.95
CA ALA A 720 -4.63 -14.53 11.42
C ALA A 720 -3.78 -13.27 11.69
N ILE A 721 -3.05 -13.22 12.80
CA ILE A 721 -2.11 -12.15 13.14
C ILE A 721 -0.66 -12.56 12.83
N GLY A 722 0.07 -11.65 12.18
CA GLY A 722 1.48 -11.80 11.83
C GLY A 722 1.70 -12.76 10.66
N ALA A 723 2.97 -12.97 10.30
CA ALA A 723 3.40 -14.11 9.49
C ALA A 723 3.28 -15.40 10.33
N GLY A 724 2.04 -15.72 10.74
CA GLY A 724 1.73 -16.93 11.49
C GLY A 724 2.17 -18.17 10.71
N THR A 725 2.18 -19.32 11.39
CA THR A 725 2.52 -20.60 10.76
C THR A 725 1.72 -20.80 9.47
N ASP A 726 2.31 -21.43 8.44
CA ASP A 726 1.67 -21.64 7.13
C ASP A 726 0.23 -22.20 7.26
N ILE A 727 -0.03 -23.02 8.29
CA ILE A 727 -1.34 -23.57 8.66
C ILE A 727 -2.36 -22.48 9.06
N ALA A 728 -1.95 -21.48 9.85
CA ALA A 728 -2.82 -20.37 10.27
C ALA A 728 -3.11 -19.43 9.09
N ILE A 729 -2.11 -19.21 8.22
CA ILE A 729 -2.29 -18.46 6.97
C ILE A 729 -3.31 -19.18 6.10
N GLU A 730 -3.21 -20.50 5.90
CA GLU A 730 -4.16 -21.28 5.10
C GLU A 730 -5.58 -21.23 5.67
N ALA A 731 -5.71 -21.40 6.99
CA ALA A 731 -6.99 -21.45 7.72
C ALA A 731 -7.76 -20.12 7.76
N ALA A 732 -7.09 -18.97 7.70
CA ALA A 732 -7.73 -17.66 7.89
C ALA A 732 -8.27 -17.05 6.58
N ASP A 733 -9.36 -16.29 6.69
CA ASP A 733 -9.95 -15.47 5.62
C ASP A 733 -9.22 -14.14 5.43
N ILE A 734 -8.68 -13.59 6.52
CA ILE A 734 -7.90 -12.36 6.54
C ILE A 734 -6.57 -12.65 7.24
N VAL A 735 -5.47 -12.21 6.63
CA VAL A 735 -4.12 -12.36 7.19
C VAL A 735 -3.55 -10.97 7.41
N LEU A 736 -3.24 -10.65 8.66
CA LEU A 736 -2.55 -9.41 9.02
C LEU A 736 -1.06 -9.66 8.93
N MET A 737 -0.38 -8.99 8.01
CA MET A 737 1.06 -9.12 7.83
C MET A 737 1.85 -8.65 9.06
N ARG A 738 1.28 -7.70 9.80
CA ARG A 738 1.86 -7.11 10.99
C ARG A 738 1.33 -7.80 12.23
N SER A 739 2.13 -7.80 13.29
CA SER A 739 1.68 -8.27 14.61
C SER A 739 0.87 -7.21 15.37
N ASN A 740 0.31 -6.20 14.69
CA ASN A 740 -0.44 -5.08 15.28
C ASN A 740 -1.95 -5.35 15.30
N LEU A 741 -2.57 -5.22 16.48
CA LEU A 741 -4.01 -5.40 16.66
C LEU A 741 -4.85 -4.32 15.95
N GLU A 742 -4.30 -3.13 15.68
CA GLU A 742 -5.01 -2.04 14.99
C GLU A 742 -5.42 -2.42 13.56
N ASP A 743 -4.70 -3.37 12.95
CA ASP A 743 -4.99 -3.82 11.60
C ASP A 743 -6.31 -4.63 11.55
N VAL A 744 -6.76 -5.20 12.67
CA VAL A 744 -8.11 -5.80 12.81
C VAL A 744 -9.19 -4.73 12.62
N VAL A 745 -9.02 -3.57 13.26
CA VAL A 745 -9.93 -2.41 13.12
C VAL A 745 -9.92 -1.92 11.68
N THR A 746 -8.72 -1.83 11.09
CA THR A 746 -8.54 -1.42 9.69
C THR A 746 -9.25 -2.36 8.74
N ALA A 747 -9.17 -3.68 8.95
CA ALA A 747 -9.86 -4.68 8.15
C ALA A 747 -11.38 -4.50 8.18
N ILE A 748 -11.96 -4.25 9.37
CA ILE A 748 -13.40 -4.05 9.53
C ILE A 748 -13.86 -2.71 8.92
N ASP A 749 -13.17 -1.60 9.19
CA ASP A 749 -13.54 -0.29 8.65
C ASP A 749 -13.40 -0.25 7.11
N LEU A 750 -12.32 -0.82 6.58
CA LEU A 750 -12.11 -0.95 5.13
C LEU A 750 -13.21 -1.79 4.49
N SER A 751 -13.57 -2.92 5.10
CA SER A 751 -14.67 -3.77 4.63
C SER A 751 -15.99 -3.00 4.63
N ARG A 752 -16.32 -2.29 5.72
CA ARG A 752 -17.54 -1.46 5.82
C ARG A 752 -17.58 -0.36 4.75
N LYS A 753 -16.48 0.36 4.53
CA LYS A 753 -16.40 1.42 3.50
C LYS A 753 -16.48 0.86 2.09
N THR A 754 -15.86 -0.28 1.83
CA THR A 754 -15.94 -0.97 0.54
C THR A 754 -17.38 -1.39 0.25
N PHE A 755 -18.08 -1.99 1.21
CA PHE A 755 -19.50 -2.36 1.06
C PHE A 755 -20.44 -1.16 0.96
N ALA A 756 -20.18 -0.08 1.68
CA ALA A 756 -20.91 1.18 1.49
C ALA A 756 -20.73 1.70 0.05
N ARG A 757 -19.53 1.57 -0.51
CA ARG A 757 -19.25 1.95 -1.90
C ARG A 757 -19.94 1.03 -2.90
N ILE A 758 -19.98 -0.28 -2.65
CA ILE A 758 -20.71 -1.25 -3.45
C ILE A 758 -22.21 -0.91 -3.48
N ARG A 759 -22.82 -0.60 -2.32
CA ARG A 759 -24.23 -0.17 -2.26
C ARG A 759 -24.47 1.12 -3.05
N LEU A 760 -23.57 2.09 -2.95
CA LEU A 760 -23.64 3.33 -3.73
C LEU A 760 -23.53 3.04 -5.24
N ASN A 761 -22.62 2.16 -5.64
CA ASN A 761 -22.46 1.76 -7.04
C ASN A 761 -23.71 1.04 -7.56
N TYR A 762 -24.36 0.20 -6.75
CA TYR A 762 -25.63 -0.42 -7.09
C TYR A 762 -26.76 0.61 -7.24
N LEU A 763 -26.83 1.58 -6.34
CA LEU A 763 -27.79 2.68 -6.43
C LEU A 763 -27.61 3.46 -7.74
N TRP A 764 -26.37 3.78 -8.11
CA TRP A 764 -26.09 4.45 -9.39
C TRP A 764 -26.39 3.57 -10.60
N ALA A 765 -26.00 2.29 -10.57
CA ALA A 765 -26.19 1.36 -11.67
C ALA A 765 -27.65 0.99 -11.93
N PHE A 766 -28.47 0.89 -10.88
CA PHE A 766 -29.89 0.53 -11.01
C PHE A 766 -30.81 1.75 -11.06
N GLY A 767 -30.50 2.79 -10.28
CA GLY A 767 -31.32 3.99 -10.15
C GLY A 767 -31.55 4.71 -11.49
N TYR A 768 -30.51 4.84 -12.32
CA TYR A 768 -30.69 5.46 -13.64
C TYR A 768 -31.53 4.60 -14.59
N ASN A 769 -31.37 3.26 -14.58
CA ASN A 769 -32.16 2.36 -15.41
C ASN A 769 -33.64 2.42 -15.03
N VAL A 770 -33.96 2.32 -13.74
CA VAL A 770 -35.35 2.38 -13.25
C VAL A 770 -36.03 3.69 -13.62
N LEU A 771 -35.32 4.82 -13.51
CA LEU A 771 -35.86 6.13 -13.87
C LEU A 771 -35.95 6.33 -15.38
N ALA A 772 -35.00 5.82 -16.15
CA ALA A 772 -34.92 6.07 -17.59
C ALA A 772 -35.76 5.11 -18.44
N ILE A 773 -36.09 3.90 -17.96
CA ILE A 773 -36.95 2.95 -18.69
C ILE A 773 -38.34 3.53 -18.97
N PRO A 774 -39.08 4.11 -18.00
CA PRO A 774 -40.37 4.75 -18.27
C PRO A 774 -40.25 5.93 -19.25
N VAL A 775 -39.17 6.71 -19.15
CA VAL A 775 -38.90 7.83 -20.06
C VAL A 775 -38.64 7.33 -21.48
N ALA A 776 -37.86 6.26 -21.62
CA ALA A 776 -37.59 5.59 -22.90
C ALA A 776 -38.82 4.88 -23.46
N ALA A 777 -39.75 4.44 -22.61
CA ALA A 777 -41.03 3.86 -23.01
C ALA A 777 -42.06 4.93 -23.45
N GLY A 778 -41.70 6.21 -23.42
CA GLY A 778 -42.57 7.30 -23.87
C GLY A 778 -43.56 7.80 -22.82
N ALA A 779 -43.43 7.43 -21.54
CA ALA A 779 -44.36 7.85 -20.48
C ALA A 779 -44.41 9.37 -20.26
N LEU A 780 -43.31 10.09 -20.55
CA LEU A 780 -43.24 11.55 -20.47
C LEU A 780 -43.65 12.26 -21.77
N LEU A 781 -43.95 11.52 -22.84
CA LEU A 781 -44.38 12.10 -24.11
C LEU A 781 -45.69 12.90 -23.97
N PRO A 782 -46.73 12.42 -23.27
CA PRO A 782 -48.00 13.14 -23.14
C PRO A 782 -47.90 14.46 -22.37
N ALA A 783 -47.00 14.54 -21.38
CA ALA A 783 -46.90 15.68 -20.47
C ALA A 783 -45.87 16.74 -20.94
N ILE A 784 -44.72 16.30 -21.48
CA ILE A 784 -43.55 17.18 -21.71
C ILE A 784 -43.09 17.11 -23.18
N GLY A 785 -43.61 16.19 -23.98
CA GLY A 785 -43.16 15.96 -25.36
C GLY A 785 -41.73 15.41 -25.46
N LEU A 786 -41.19 14.91 -24.34
CA LEU A 786 -39.80 14.45 -24.26
C LEU A 786 -39.67 13.04 -24.83
N ARG A 787 -38.72 12.86 -25.75
CA ARG A 787 -38.37 11.57 -26.35
C ARG A 787 -36.92 11.24 -26.05
N LEU A 788 -36.65 10.00 -25.69
CA LEU A 788 -35.30 9.54 -25.41
C LEU A 788 -34.81 8.70 -26.60
N PRO A 789 -33.99 9.27 -27.51
CA PRO A 789 -33.43 8.52 -28.63
C PRO A 789 -32.43 7.44 -28.15
N PRO A 790 -32.29 6.32 -28.88
CA PRO A 790 -31.49 5.19 -28.40
C PRO A 790 -30.00 5.50 -28.24
N TRP A 791 -29.44 6.44 -29.01
CA TRP A 791 -28.04 6.85 -28.83
C TRP A 791 -27.79 7.56 -27.49
N ILE A 792 -28.77 8.33 -26.98
CA ILE A 792 -28.70 8.92 -25.62
C ILE A 792 -28.75 7.81 -24.58
N SER A 793 -29.50 6.74 -24.85
CA SER A 793 -29.50 5.55 -23.99
C SER A 793 -28.12 4.89 -23.93
N GLY A 794 -27.45 4.75 -25.07
CA GLY A 794 -26.07 4.24 -25.15
C GLY A 794 -25.05 5.14 -24.44
N ALA A 795 -25.20 6.47 -24.54
CA ALA A 795 -24.34 7.43 -23.85
C ALA A 795 -24.55 7.40 -22.31
N ALA A 796 -25.81 7.33 -21.86
CA ALA A 796 -26.14 7.22 -20.43
C ALA A 796 -25.57 5.93 -19.81
N MET A 797 -25.63 4.82 -20.55
CA MET A 797 -25.01 3.55 -20.18
C MET A 797 -23.50 3.67 -20.00
N ALA A 798 -22.79 4.29 -20.95
CA ALA A 798 -21.35 4.52 -20.84
C ALA A 798 -21.00 5.39 -19.63
N ALA A 799 -21.75 6.48 -19.40
CA ALA A 799 -21.56 7.36 -18.25
C ALA A 799 -21.79 6.63 -16.91
N SER A 800 -22.79 5.75 -16.84
CA SER A 800 -23.06 4.94 -15.65
C SER A 800 -21.88 4.01 -15.29
N SER A 801 -21.34 3.29 -16.27
CA SER A 801 -20.17 2.43 -16.06
C SER A 801 -18.95 3.20 -15.57
N VAL A 802 -18.69 4.39 -16.15
CA VAL A 802 -17.59 5.27 -15.72
C VAL A 802 -17.81 5.75 -14.29
N SER A 803 -19.04 6.15 -13.94
CA SER A 803 -19.35 6.63 -12.59
C SER A 803 -19.07 5.58 -11.50
N VAL A 804 -19.44 4.32 -11.76
CA VAL A 804 -19.21 3.18 -10.85
C VAL A 804 -17.73 2.87 -10.69
N VAL A 805 -16.98 2.92 -11.79
CA VAL A 805 -15.52 2.71 -11.78
C VAL A 805 -14.82 3.84 -11.01
N CYS A 806 -15.11 5.10 -11.35
CA CYS A 806 -14.55 6.25 -10.65
C CYS A 806 -14.89 6.22 -9.17
N SER A 807 -16.14 5.89 -8.83
CA SER A 807 -16.59 5.69 -7.46
C SER A 807 -15.70 4.67 -6.75
N SER A 808 -15.45 3.51 -7.34
CA SER A 808 -14.60 2.46 -6.76
C SER A 808 -13.15 2.89 -6.60
N LEU A 809 -12.59 3.64 -7.56
CA LEU A 809 -11.20 4.14 -7.49
C LEU A 809 -10.96 5.12 -6.34
N PHE A 810 -11.97 5.84 -5.86
CA PHE A 810 -11.84 6.70 -4.68
C PHE A 810 -11.53 5.91 -3.39
N LEU A 811 -11.73 4.59 -3.36
CA LEU A 811 -11.26 3.76 -2.24
C LEU A 811 -9.73 3.81 -2.09
N LYS A 812 -8.97 4.14 -3.16
CA LYS A 812 -7.51 4.38 -3.08
C LYS A 812 -7.14 5.54 -2.14
N SER A 813 -8.06 6.45 -1.85
CA SER A 813 -7.85 7.57 -0.92
C SER A 813 -8.21 7.23 0.53
N TYR A 814 -8.45 5.95 0.84
CA TYR A 814 -8.76 5.49 2.19
C TYR A 814 -7.61 5.81 3.17
N LYS A 815 -7.98 6.33 4.34
CA LYS A 815 -7.08 6.54 5.48
C LYS A 815 -7.58 5.70 6.64
N ARG A 816 -6.63 5.12 7.38
CA ARG A 816 -6.90 4.38 8.61
C ARG A 816 -7.57 5.30 9.64
N PRO A 817 -8.52 4.78 10.44
CA PRO A 817 -9.01 5.49 11.60
C PRO A 817 -7.87 5.60 12.63
N LYS A 818 -7.36 6.82 12.89
CA LYS A 818 -6.21 7.04 13.79
C LYS A 818 -6.59 7.34 15.24
N GLU A 819 -7.82 7.72 15.52
CA GLU A 819 -8.35 7.95 16.88
C GLU A 819 -9.87 8.17 16.79
N LEU A 820 -10.58 8.02 17.93
CA LEU A 820 -12.01 8.27 18.07
C LEU A 820 -12.38 9.65 17.49
N ASN A 821 -12.89 9.68 16.27
CA ASN A 821 -13.89 10.68 15.91
C ASN A 821 -15.15 10.30 16.71
N VAL A 822 -15.16 10.62 18.00
CA VAL A 822 -16.42 11.02 18.62
C VAL A 822 -16.91 12.14 17.72
N PRO A 823 -18.04 12.00 17.03
CA PRO A 823 -18.56 13.10 16.25
C PRO A 823 -18.70 14.27 17.22
N ASP A 824 -18.02 15.39 16.95
CA ASP A 824 -18.34 16.67 17.57
C ASP A 824 -19.82 16.93 17.28
N MET A 825 -20.69 16.53 18.20
CA MET A 825 -22.07 16.97 18.25
C MET A 825 -22.05 18.42 18.71
N THR A 826 -21.70 19.32 17.79
CA THR A 826 -22.00 20.74 17.97
C THR A 826 -23.51 20.91 17.74
N GLU A 827 -24.28 20.69 18.81
CA GLU A 827 -25.67 21.13 18.90
C GLU A 827 -25.69 22.66 18.94
N ILE A 828 -26.15 23.29 17.86
CA ILE A 828 -26.49 24.71 17.88
C ILE A 828 -27.99 24.81 18.15
N ILE A 829 -28.33 25.18 19.38
CA ILE A 829 -29.70 25.52 19.76
C ILE A 829 -29.93 26.98 19.33
N LEU A 830 -30.82 27.18 18.35
CA LEU A 830 -31.38 28.49 18.05
C LEU A 830 -32.52 28.82 19.03
N PRO A 831 -32.89 30.11 19.21
CA PRO A 831 -33.82 30.56 20.24
C PRO A 831 -35.21 29.89 20.25
N ASP A 832 -35.62 29.28 19.13
CA ASP A 832 -36.95 28.70 18.93
C ASP A 832 -37.00 27.16 19.11
N ASN A 833 -36.00 26.58 19.78
CA ASN A 833 -36.00 25.16 20.23
C ASN A 833 -36.19 24.12 19.09
N THR A 834 -35.94 24.51 17.84
CA THR A 834 -36.09 23.66 16.66
C THR A 834 -34.80 22.88 16.40
N LYS A 835 -34.86 21.54 16.50
CA LYS A 835 -33.70 20.65 16.34
C LYS A 835 -33.44 20.37 14.86
N PHE A 836 -32.33 20.87 14.32
CA PHE A 836 -31.88 20.54 12.97
C PHE A 836 -30.68 19.58 13.01
N HIS A 837 -30.86 18.38 12.45
CA HIS A 837 -29.75 17.47 12.18
C HIS A 837 -29.14 17.78 10.81
N ILE A 838 -28.05 18.54 10.79
CA ILE A 838 -27.26 18.70 9.57
C ILE A 838 -26.29 17.52 9.48
N GLY A 839 -26.68 16.50 8.72
CA GLY A 839 -25.73 15.51 8.22
C GLY A 839 -24.59 16.21 7.47
N SER A 840 -23.37 15.76 7.69
CA SER A 840 -22.12 16.37 7.20
C SER A 840 -22.10 16.59 5.67
N VAL A 841 -22.55 17.76 5.20
CA VAL A 841 -22.39 18.20 3.80
C VAL A 841 -21.08 18.98 3.59
N ARG A 842 -20.27 19.23 4.64
CA ARG A 842 -19.00 19.99 4.53
C ARG A 842 -17.88 19.30 3.73
N ARG A 843 -18.06 18.07 3.22
CA ARG A 843 -17.07 17.35 2.40
C ARG A 843 -17.57 16.89 1.03
N ALA A 844 -18.61 17.52 0.47
CA ALA A 844 -18.88 17.39 -0.96
C ALA A 844 -17.90 18.27 -1.76
N LYS A 845 -16.63 17.86 -1.88
CA LYS A 845 -15.67 18.46 -2.83
C LYS A 845 -16.17 18.14 -4.25
N LEU A 846 -16.96 19.06 -4.81
CA LEU A 846 -17.55 18.94 -6.14
C LEU A 846 -16.47 19.13 -7.23
N LEU A 847 -16.35 18.07 -8.04
CA LEU A 847 -15.92 17.86 -9.43
C LEU A 847 -14.83 18.74 -10.11
N LEU A 848 -13.80 18.04 -10.61
CA LEU A 848 -12.88 18.33 -11.73
C LEU A 848 -11.93 19.55 -11.64
N ALA A 849 -12.28 20.64 -10.96
CA ALA A 849 -11.43 21.84 -10.92
C ALA A 849 -10.20 21.71 -10.02
N THR A 850 -10.32 20.96 -8.91
CA THR A 850 -9.26 20.74 -7.92
C THR A 850 -8.18 19.75 -8.40
N PRO A 851 -8.53 18.56 -8.95
CA PRO A 851 -7.53 17.55 -9.32
C PRO A 851 -6.57 18.04 -10.42
N THR A 852 -7.07 18.75 -11.43
CA THR A 852 -6.25 19.21 -12.57
C THR A 852 -5.21 20.24 -12.13
N ALA A 853 -5.60 21.26 -11.35
CA ALA A 853 -4.67 22.26 -10.84
C ALA A 853 -3.65 21.67 -9.86
N VAL A 854 -4.07 20.74 -9.00
CA VAL A 854 -3.16 20.03 -8.08
C VAL A 854 -2.15 19.18 -8.85
N MET A 855 -2.58 18.44 -9.88
CA MET A 855 -1.70 17.58 -10.68
C MET A 855 -0.70 18.42 -11.48
N VAL A 856 -1.14 19.51 -12.11
CA VAL A 856 -0.23 20.42 -12.82
C VAL A 856 0.72 21.11 -11.83
N GLY A 857 0.22 21.57 -10.67
CA GLY A 857 1.03 22.16 -9.61
C GLY A 857 2.11 21.21 -9.08
N ALA A 858 1.76 19.95 -8.80
CA ALA A 858 2.73 18.93 -8.37
C ALA A 858 3.76 18.61 -9.47
N GLY A 859 3.32 18.50 -10.74
CA GLY A 859 4.23 18.28 -11.86
C GLY A 859 5.19 19.46 -12.11
N VAL A 860 4.71 20.69 -11.95
CA VAL A 860 5.55 21.90 -11.98
C VAL A 860 6.52 21.89 -10.80
N GLY A 861 6.07 21.50 -9.60
CA GLY A 861 6.93 21.31 -8.44
C GLY A 861 8.09 20.36 -8.74
N ALA A 862 7.81 19.19 -9.29
CA ALA A 862 8.84 18.22 -9.66
C ALA A 862 9.85 18.81 -10.66
N SER A 863 9.38 19.54 -11.69
CA SER A 863 10.29 20.24 -12.62
C SER A 863 11.16 21.33 -11.95
N GLN A 864 10.71 21.84 -10.80
CA GLN A 864 11.38 22.84 -9.99
C GLN A 864 12.13 22.22 -8.80
N GLY A 865 12.38 20.91 -8.76
CA GLY A 865 13.13 20.31 -7.65
C GLY A 865 12.33 20.03 -6.38
N VAL A 866 11.00 20.18 -6.40
CA VAL A 866 10.11 19.99 -5.23
C VAL A 866 9.13 18.86 -5.52
N LEU A 867 9.35 17.68 -4.93
CA LEU A 867 8.45 16.55 -5.07
C LEU A 867 7.36 16.60 -3.99
N ILE A 868 6.09 16.70 -4.41
CA ILE A 868 4.94 16.80 -3.50
C ILE A 868 4.18 15.48 -3.56
N LYS A 869 4.13 14.73 -2.45
CA LYS A 869 3.59 13.36 -2.45
C LYS A 869 2.07 13.26 -2.53
N GLY A 870 1.35 14.37 -2.34
CA GLY A 870 -0.11 14.34 -2.42
C GLY A 870 -0.79 15.71 -2.44
N GLY A 871 -2.06 15.72 -2.88
CA GLY A 871 -2.86 16.95 -2.94
C GLY A 871 -3.16 17.57 -1.58
N ASN A 872 -3.18 16.77 -0.51
CA ASN A 872 -3.32 17.27 0.87
C ASN A 872 -2.05 17.97 1.36
N ALA A 873 -0.86 17.47 0.99
CA ALA A 873 0.40 18.15 1.30
C ALA A 873 0.39 19.55 0.71
N LEU A 874 -0.02 19.68 -0.55
CA LEU A 874 -0.22 20.98 -1.19
C LEU A 874 -1.25 21.83 -0.42
N GLU A 875 -2.38 21.25 -0.02
CA GLU A 875 -3.42 21.95 0.77
C GLU A 875 -2.94 22.43 2.14
N SER A 876 -2.15 21.65 2.86
CA SER A 876 -1.59 22.10 4.15
C SER A 876 -0.53 23.18 3.92
N THR A 877 0.32 23.01 2.90
CA THR A 877 1.44 23.92 2.59
C THR A 877 1.01 25.35 2.30
N HIS A 878 -0.12 25.57 1.61
CA HIS A 878 -0.54 26.96 1.33
C HIS A 878 -0.99 27.72 2.59
N LYS A 879 -1.30 27.01 3.68
CA LYS A 879 -1.75 27.57 4.95
C LYS A 879 -0.64 27.68 6.00
N VAL A 880 0.56 27.18 5.71
CA VAL A 880 1.71 27.25 6.61
C VAL A 880 2.00 28.70 6.98
N ASN A 881 2.09 28.94 8.28
CA ASN A 881 2.41 30.24 8.88
C ASN A 881 3.55 30.15 9.91
N CYS A 882 4.06 28.95 10.18
CA CYS A 882 5.23 28.72 11.02
C CYS A 882 6.08 27.59 10.44
N ILE A 883 7.39 27.79 10.36
CA ILE A 883 8.38 26.80 9.94
C ILE A 883 9.34 26.54 11.09
N ILE A 884 9.58 25.26 11.35
CA ILE A 884 10.66 24.80 12.22
C ILE A 884 11.78 24.26 11.34
N PHE A 885 12.98 24.77 11.56
CA PHE A 885 14.21 24.26 10.95
C PHE A 885 14.98 23.44 11.97
N ASP A 886 15.38 22.23 11.58
CA ASP A 886 16.53 21.61 12.23
C ASP A 886 17.81 22.40 11.89
N LYS A 887 18.80 22.35 12.79
CA LYS A 887 20.07 23.03 12.54
C LYS A 887 20.96 22.22 11.61
N THR A 888 21.31 21.00 12.00
CA THR A 888 22.40 20.23 11.42
C THR A 888 21.98 19.69 10.07
N GLY A 889 22.75 19.97 9.01
CA GLY A 889 22.48 19.48 7.65
C GLY A 889 21.20 20.03 7.00
N THR A 890 20.39 20.78 7.76
CA THR A 890 19.27 21.59 7.29
C THR A 890 19.69 23.04 7.07
N LEU A 891 20.02 23.80 8.13
CA LEU A 891 20.55 25.19 8.06
C LEU A 891 22.07 25.23 7.84
N THR A 892 22.79 24.23 8.33
CA THR A 892 24.24 24.06 8.14
C THR A 892 24.56 22.99 7.10
N MET A 893 25.81 22.91 6.67
CA MET A 893 26.26 21.93 5.66
C MET A 893 26.24 20.48 6.16
N GLY A 894 26.13 20.25 7.47
CA GLY A 894 26.14 18.91 8.09
C GLY A 894 27.51 18.23 7.98
N LYS A 895 28.55 19.01 7.63
CA LYS A 895 29.93 18.56 7.47
C LYS A 895 30.80 19.44 8.36
N PRO A 896 31.02 19.04 9.62
CA PRO A 896 31.86 19.81 10.52
C PRO A 896 33.29 19.89 9.97
N VAL A 897 33.96 21.01 10.22
CA VAL A 897 35.34 21.27 9.81
C VAL A 897 36.11 21.84 11.00
N VAL A 898 37.32 21.35 11.24
CA VAL A 898 38.23 21.96 12.22
C VAL A 898 38.70 23.29 11.66
N VAL A 899 38.37 24.38 12.37
CA VAL A 899 38.65 25.75 11.96
C VAL A 899 39.84 26.34 12.70
N ASP A 900 40.11 25.90 13.92
CA ASP A 900 41.25 26.35 14.72
C ASP A 900 41.72 25.25 15.69
N ILE A 901 43.01 25.29 16.07
CA ILE A 901 43.63 24.36 17.01
C ILE A 901 44.48 25.16 17.99
N LYS A 902 44.10 25.13 19.26
CA LYS A 902 44.80 25.84 20.34
C LYS A 902 45.55 24.83 21.23
N PRO A 903 46.85 24.57 21.00
CA PRO A 903 47.65 23.71 21.88
C PRO A 903 47.99 24.44 23.19
N LEU A 904 47.94 23.72 24.32
CA LEU A 904 47.99 24.33 25.66
C LEU A 904 49.29 24.12 26.44
N ASN A 905 50.27 23.36 25.91
CA ASN A 905 51.56 23.05 26.57
C ASN A 905 52.79 22.99 25.63
N GLY A 906 52.78 23.67 24.47
CA GLY A 906 53.95 23.72 23.58
C GLY A 906 54.30 22.41 22.84
N MET A 907 53.40 21.42 22.84
CA MET A 907 53.54 20.20 22.05
C MET A 907 53.56 20.51 20.55
N ASN A 908 54.35 19.76 19.78
CA ASN A 908 54.41 19.91 18.33
C ASN A 908 53.06 19.54 17.68
N LEU A 909 52.50 20.47 16.89
CA LEU A 909 51.20 20.32 16.23
C LEU A 909 51.11 19.05 15.37
N SER A 910 52.22 18.63 14.75
CA SER A 910 52.24 17.43 13.91
C SER A 910 52.12 16.13 14.71
N GLU A 911 52.70 16.07 15.91
CA GLU A 911 52.62 14.93 16.83
C GLU A 911 51.25 14.91 17.52
N PHE A 912 50.75 16.08 17.93
CA PHE A 912 49.42 16.23 18.51
C PHE A 912 48.33 15.73 17.56
N LEU A 913 48.34 16.17 16.29
CA LEU A 913 47.37 15.75 15.29
C LEU A 913 47.45 14.26 14.97
N GLU A 914 48.64 13.64 15.04
CA GLU A 914 48.83 12.22 14.78
C GLU A 914 48.17 11.34 15.85
N LEU A 915 48.40 11.66 17.13
CA LEU A 915 47.82 10.93 18.25
C LEU A 915 46.30 11.08 18.29
N VAL A 916 45.78 12.28 18.01
CA VAL A 916 44.34 12.55 17.97
C VAL A 916 43.69 11.85 16.78
N ALA A 917 44.27 11.94 15.58
CA ALA A 917 43.73 11.29 14.39
C ALA A 917 43.74 9.76 14.49
N ALA A 918 44.80 9.18 15.06
CA ALA A 918 44.88 7.73 15.33
C ALA A 918 43.80 7.27 16.31
N THR A 919 43.48 8.09 17.31
CA THR A 919 42.39 7.80 18.27
C THR A 919 41.02 7.89 17.61
N GLU A 920 40.80 8.89 16.77
CA GLU A 920 39.51 9.18 16.14
C GLU A 920 39.24 8.39 14.84
N VAL A 921 40.24 7.69 14.28
CA VAL A 921 40.06 6.95 13.01
C VAL A 921 39.01 5.83 13.10
N ASN A 922 38.85 5.26 14.30
CA ASN A 922 37.87 4.21 14.60
C ASN A 922 36.51 4.76 15.05
N SER A 923 36.35 6.09 15.10
CA SER A 923 35.13 6.77 15.54
C SER A 923 34.26 7.15 14.34
N GLU A 924 33.00 6.75 14.36
CA GLU A 924 32.04 7.08 13.29
C GLU A 924 31.44 8.49 13.41
N HIS A 925 31.77 9.23 14.48
CA HIS A 925 31.20 10.54 14.77
C HIS A 925 31.60 11.58 13.70
N PRO A 926 30.69 12.45 13.22
CA PRO A 926 31.02 13.46 12.21
C PRO A 926 32.19 14.38 12.61
N LEU A 927 32.27 14.77 13.89
CA LEU A 927 33.40 15.55 14.43
C LEU A 927 34.73 14.80 14.34
N ALA A 928 34.72 13.49 14.59
CA ALA A 928 35.92 12.64 14.48
C ALA A 928 36.45 12.60 13.05
N LYS A 929 35.54 12.41 12.08
CA LYS A 929 35.88 12.45 10.65
C LYS A 929 36.47 13.79 10.24
N ALA A 930 35.93 14.90 10.75
CA ALA A 930 36.46 16.24 10.51
C ALA A 930 37.90 16.41 11.03
N ILE A 931 38.18 15.89 12.22
CA ILE A 931 39.51 15.92 12.83
C ILE A 931 40.51 15.07 12.01
N VAL A 932 40.12 13.86 11.63
CA VAL A 932 40.95 12.96 10.81
C VAL A 932 41.20 13.56 9.41
N GLU A 933 40.18 14.15 8.77
CA GLU A 933 40.34 14.83 7.48
C GLU A 933 41.25 16.05 7.57
N HIS A 934 41.11 16.85 8.63
CA HIS A 934 41.99 17.99 8.86
C HIS A 934 43.44 17.54 9.06
N ALA A 935 43.67 16.49 9.86
CA ALA A 935 45.00 15.92 10.07
C ALA A 935 45.62 15.39 8.77
N LYS A 936 44.82 14.78 7.88
CA LYS A 936 45.26 14.35 6.54
C LYS A 936 45.66 15.54 5.66
N LYS A 937 44.86 16.61 5.64
CA LYS A 937 45.12 17.81 4.81
C LYS A 937 46.32 18.62 5.28
N SER A 938 46.61 18.64 6.58
CA SER A 938 47.72 19.38 7.17
C SER A 938 49.10 18.73 6.93
N ARG A 939 49.17 17.54 6.34
CA ARG A 939 50.43 16.88 5.91
C ARG A 939 50.63 17.01 4.40
N ARG A 940 51.87 17.26 3.95
CA ARG A 940 52.22 17.54 2.54
C ARG A 940 52.35 16.30 1.63
N ASP A 941 52.28 15.08 2.16
CA ASP A 941 52.52 13.85 1.40
C ASP A 941 51.23 13.04 1.20
N GLY A 942 50.76 13.00 -0.05
CA GLY A 942 49.51 12.37 -0.47
C GLY A 942 49.56 10.84 -0.67
N GLU A 943 50.09 10.07 0.28
CA GLU A 943 50.08 8.60 0.25
C GLU A 943 49.27 7.97 1.40
N ASN A 944 48.80 6.73 1.18
CA ASN A 944 48.05 5.88 2.13
C ASN A 944 48.87 5.63 3.41
N HIS A 945 48.77 6.53 4.38
CA HIS A 945 49.42 6.39 5.68
C HIS A 945 48.61 5.49 6.61
N VAL A 946 49.30 4.55 7.25
CA VAL A 946 48.76 3.68 8.31
C VAL A 946 48.93 4.41 9.64
N TRP A 947 47.82 4.83 10.25
CA TRP A 947 47.85 5.41 11.60
C TRP A 947 48.35 4.40 12.62
N PRO A 948 49.05 4.83 13.69
CA PRO A 948 49.36 3.97 14.82
C PRO A 948 48.09 3.28 15.35
N GLU A 949 48.19 1.98 15.67
CA GLU A 949 47.04 1.20 16.14
C GLU A 949 46.53 1.73 17.49
N ALA A 950 45.26 2.12 17.54
CA ALA A 950 44.58 2.52 18.77
C ALA A 950 44.09 1.27 19.51
N LYS A 951 44.69 0.98 20.67
CA LYS A 951 44.32 -0.13 21.56
C LYS A 951 43.28 0.31 22.58
N ASP A 952 42.43 -0.62 23.00
CA ASP A 952 41.36 -0.38 24.00
C ASP A 952 40.43 0.81 23.69
N PHE A 953 40.11 1.01 22.41
CA PHE A 953 39.21 2.07 21.96
C PHE A 953 37.82 1.96 22.62
N LYS A 954 37.37 3.04 23.26
CA LYS A 954 36.05 3.17 23.88
C LYS A 954 35.39 4.45 23.37
N SER A 955 34.24 4.31 22.73
CA SER A 955 33.35 5.43 22.38
C SER A 955 32.28 5.60 23.45
N ILE A 956 32.20 6.80 24.03
CA ILE A 956 31.26 7.14 25.12
C ILE A 956 30.24 8.13 24.55
N THR A 957 29.02 7.64 24.29
CA THR A 957 27.96 8.39 23.63
C THR A 957 27.63 9.69 24.36
N GLY A 958 27.81 10.83 23.66
CA GLY A 958 27.56 12.17 24.20
C GLY A 958 28.73 12.77 24.99
N TYR A 959 29.88 12.09 25.08
CA TYR A 959 31.05 12.53 25.85
C TYR A 959 32.33 12.61 25.00
N GLY A 960 32.65 11.55 24.23
CA GLY A 960 33.85 11.51 23.38
C GLY A 960 34.45 10.10 23.29
N VAL A 961 35.74 10.02 22.94
CA VAL A 961 36.49 8.77 22.76
C VAL A 961 37.71 8.69 23.68
N GLU A 962 38.08 7.46 24.03
CA GLU A 962 39.24 7.11 24.85
C GLU A 962 39.99 5.95 24.18
N ALA A 963 41.30 6.06 23.98
CA ALA A 963 42.13 4.96 23.49
C ALA A 963 43.59 5.07 23.93
N PHE A 964 44.35 3.98 23.80
CA PHE A 964 45.80 3.99 23.95
C PHE A 964 46.48 3.97 22.58
N VAL A 965 47.23 5.02 22.28
CA VAL A 965 47.99 5.17 21.02
C VAL A 965 49.46 5.32 21.35
N SER A 966 50.32 4.45 20.80
CA SER A 966 51.77 4.46 21.05
C SER A 966 52.14 4.48 22.56
N ASN A 967 51.43 3.67 23.37
CA ASN A 967 51.52 3.61 24.84
C ASN A 967 51.13 4.89 25.61
N LYS A 968 50.53 5.89 24.96
CA LYS A 968 49.97 7.09 25.61
C LYS A 968 48.44 6.97 25.72
N GLN A 969 47.87 7.36 26.86
CA GLN A 969 46.40 7.41 27.01
C GLN A 969 45.87 8.70 26.39
N VAL A 970 45.06 8.60 25.33
CA VAL A 970 44.50 9.75 24.61
C VAL A 970 42.99 9.82 24.86
N LEU A 971 42.52 10.99 25.29
CA LEU A 971 41.11 11.32 25.49
C LEU A 971 40.74 12.47 24.56
N VAL A 972 39.68 12.31 23.77
CA VAL A 972 39.16 13.36 22.88
C VAL A 972 37.67 13.51 23.14
N GLY A 973 37.23 14.68 23.62
CA GLY A 973 35.82 14.86 23.96
C GLY A 973 35.47 16.16 24.68
N ASN A 974 34.32 16.17 25.34
CA ASN A 974 33.80 17.35 26.03
C ASN A 974 34.32 17.50 27.47
N LYS A 975 33.97 18.62 28.12
CA LYS A 975 34.32 18.94 29.52
C LYS A 975 33.98 17.80 30.49
N LYS A 976 32.87 17.12 30.28
CA LYS A 976 32.37 16.09 31.20
C LYS A 976 33.22 14.82 31.13
N LEU A 977 33.66 14.42 29.93
CA LEU A 977 34.62 13.32 29.76
C LEU A 977 35.93 13.56 30.54
N MET A 978 36.45 14.78 30.45
CA MET A 978 37.69 15.17 31.12
C MET A 978 37.55 15.09 32.64
N LEU A 979 36.45 15.59 33.19
CA LEU A 979 36.17 15.53 34.62
C LEU A 979 35.96 14.09 35.11
N ASP A 980 35.20 13.27 34.38
CA ASP A 980 34.93 11.86 34.72
C ASP A 980 36.21 10.99 34.70
N ARG A 981 37.28 11.46 34.04
CA ARG A 981 38.59 10.80 33.99
C ARG A 981 39.66 11.49 34.84
N ASN A 982 39.24 12.40 35.75
CA ASN A 982 40.12 13.16 36.64
C ASN A 982 41.20 14.00 35.91
N VAL A 983 40.90 14.51 34.72
CA VAL A 983 41.76 15.45 34.00
C VAL A 983 41.46 16.87 34.48
N ALA A 984 42.47 17.56 35.00
CA ALA A 984 42.32 18.94 35.47
C ALA A 984 42.16 19.92 34.27
N ILE A 985 41.07 20.68 34.27
CA ILE A 985 40.81 21.72 33.26
C ILE A 985 41.22 23.06 33.84
N ARG A 986 42.26 23.67 33.25
CA ARG A 986 42.78 24.97 33.67
C ARG A 986 41.80 26.11 33.35
N VAL A 987 41.93 27.25 34.04
CA VAL A 987 41.04 28.42 33.88
C VAL A 987 41.14 29.03 32.48
N ASP A 988 42.36 29.09 31.91
CA ASP A 988 42.62 29.57 30.54
C ASP A 988 41.93 28.73 29.47
N ALA A 989 41.84 27.41 29.66
CA ALA A 989 41.12 26.50 28.78
C ALA A 989 39.60 26.74 28.82
N ILE A 990 39.04 27.12 29.97
CA ILE A 990 37.61 27.45 30.13
C ILE A 990 37.27 28.77 29.41
N GLU A 991 38.11 29.79 29.55
CA GLU A 991 37.94 31.06 28.82
C GLU A 991 38.03 30.85 27.31
N THR A 992 38.98 30.03 26.86
CA THR A 992 39.15 29.66 25.45
C THR A 992 37.93 28.93 24.90
N LEU A 993 37.35 27.99 25.65
CA LEU A 993 36.11 27.31 25.25
C LEU A 993 34.94 28.30 25.12
N ALA A 994 34.79 29.24 26.05
CA ALA A 994 33.73 30.24 25.99
C ALA A 994 33.87 31.18 24.77
N GLU A 995 35.11 31.51 24.38
CA GLU A 995 35.41 32.27 23.16
C GLU A 995 35.03 31.48 21.88
N ILE A 996 35.42 30.21 21.80
CA ILE A 996 35.07 29.30 20.70
C ILE A 996 33.55 29.18 20.57
N GLU A 997 32.83 29.02 21.69
CA GLU A 997 31.37 28.94 21.72
C GLU A 997 30.70 30.24 21.23
N ARG A 998 31.26 31.41 21.60
CA ARG A 998 30.78 32.72 21.12
C ARG A 998 30.91 32.89 19.60
N LEU A 999 31.87 32.21 18.99
CA LEU A 999 32.08 32.19 17.53
C LEU A 999 31.22 31.13 16.82
N ALA A 1000 30.21 30.56 17.49
CA ALA A 1000 29.35 29.48 16.97
C ALA A 1000 30.13 28.20 16.61
N GLN A 1001 31.20 27.91 17.35
CA GLN A 1001 32.04 26.72 17.16
C GLN A 1001 31.87 25.77 18.34
N THR A 1002 32.17 24.49 18.11
CA THR A 1002 32.21 23.43 19.12
C THR A 1002 33.66 23.22 19.56
N GLY A 1003 33.95 23.44 20.83
CA GLY A 1003 35.25 23.15 21.41
C GLY A 1003 35.37 21.68 21.82
N VAL A 1004 36.35 20.97 21.27
CA VAL A 1004 36.69 19.58 21.64
C VAL A 1004 38.02 19.60 22.40
N LEU A 1005 38.01 19.08 23.62
CA LEU A 1005 39.19 18.98 24.47
C LEU A 1005 39.99 17.73 24.15
N VAL A 1006 41.31 17.83 24.17
CA VAL A 1006 42.23 16.71 23.99
C VAL A 1006 43.16 16.60 25.20
N SER A 1007 43.17 15.43 25.82
CA SER A 1007 44.10 15.07 26.88
C SER A 1007 44.98 13.90 26.48
N ILE A 1008 46.26 13.96 26.86
CA ILE A 1008 47.24 12.89 26.67
C ILE A 1008 47.89 12.64 28.03
N ASP A 1009 47.92 11.37 28.47
CA ASP A 1009 48.45 10.93 29.76
C ASP A 1009 47.87 11.71 30.96
N ARG A 1010 46.57 11.99 30.90
CA ARG A 1010 45.78 12.72 31.91
C ARG A 1010 46.12 14.21 32.08
N GLU A 1011 46.88 14.79 31.17
CA GLU A 1011 47.07 16.23 31.09
C GLU A 1011 46.35 16.81 29.88
N LEU A 1012 45.76 18.00 30.02
CA LEU A 1012 45.09 18.68 28.91
C LEU A 1012 46.13 19.29 27.96
N GLN A 1013 46.18 18.82 26.71
CA GLN A 1013 47.22 19.20 25.74
C GLN A 1013 46.73 20.19 24.69
N GLY A 1014 45.43 20.28 24.42
CA GLY A 1014 44.90 21.24 23.46
C GLY A 1014 43.38 21.26 23.33
N ILE A 1015 42.89 22.24 22.57
CA ILE A 1015 41.48 22.43 22.25
C ILE A 1015 41.35 22.55 20.72
N LEU A 1016 40.47 21.75 20.15
CA LEU A 1016 40.10 21.79 18.74
C LEU A 1016 38.81 22.60 18.60
N ALA A 1017 38.80 23.64 17.78
CA ALA A 1017 37.59 24.38 17.45
C ALA A 1017 37.00 23.84 16.15
N ILE A 1018 35.76 23.37 16.21
CA ILE A 1018 35.08 22.74 15.07
C ILE A 1018 33.82 23.54 14.74
N SER A 1019 33.67 23.96 13.49
CA SER A 1019 32.47 24.66 13.02
C SER A 1019 31.73 23.81 12.00
N ASP A 1020 30.40 23.90 11.99
CA ASP A 1020 29.58 23.43 10.88
C ASP A 1020 29.06 24.65 10.11
N PRO A 1021 29.63 24.96 8.94
CA PRO A 1021 29.33 26.19 8.23
C PRO A 1021 27.87 26.24 7.78
N LEU A 1022 27.29 27.45 7.78
CA LEU A 1022 25.93 27.69 7.26
C LEU A 1022 25.83 27.36 5.77
N LYS A 1023 24.66 26.86 5.36
CA LYS A 1023 24.38 26.67 3.94
C LYS A 1023 24.31 28.02 3.21
N PRO A 1024 24.83 28.10 1.97
CA PRO A 1024 24.63 29.26 1.12
C PRO A 1024 23.12 29.58 0.99
N GLY A 1025 22.74 30.83 1.21
CA GLY A 1025 21.34 31.28 1.11
C GLY A 1025 20.47 31.08 2.36
N ALA A 1026 20.95 30.47 3.45
CA ALA A 1026 20.14 30.25 4.67
C ALA A 1026 19.57 31.57 5.25
N ARG A 1027 20.40 32.62 5.34
CA ARG A 1027 19.99 33.98 5.76
C ARG A 1027 18.91 34.59 4.85
N GLN A 1028 19.07 34.40 3.54
CA GLN A 1028 18.15 34.94 2.54
C GLN A 1028 16.79 34.24 2.64
N VAL A 1029 16.77 32.92 2.81
CA VAL A 1029 15.54 32.13 2.96
C VAL A 1029 14.73 32.56 4.18
N VAL A 1030 15.37 32.74 5.34
CA VAL A 1030 14.65 33.20 6.55
C VAL A 1030 14.10 34.62 6.38
N THR A 1031 14.84 35.51 5.70
CA THR A 1031 14.36 36.86 5.37
C THR A 1031 13.13 36.83 4.45
N ILE A 1032 13.13 35.97 3.43
CA ILE A 1032 12.00 35.79 2.51
C ILE A 1032 10.80 35.17 3.24
N LEU A 1033 11.02 34.20 4.11
CA LEU A 1033 9.93 33.61 4.90
C LEU A 1033 9.27 34.66 5.81
N LYS A 1034 10.06 35.56 6.40
CA LYS A 1034 9.55 36.70 7.18
C LYS A 1034 8.72 37.66 6.31
N SER A 1035 9.13 37.96 5.07
CA SER A 1035 8.32 38.78 4.14
C SER A 1035 7.05 38.06 3.65
N MET A 1036 7.05 36.72 3.63
CA MET A 1036 5.88 35.89 3.34
C MET A 1036 4.92 35.70 4.54
N ASN A 1037 5.20 36.37 5.66
CA ASN A 1037 4.49 36.28 6.94
C ASN A 1037 4.50 34.84 7.52
N VAL A 1038 5.66 34.19 7.46
CA VAL A 1038 5.91 32.85 8.01
C VAL A 1038 6.97 32.95 9.10
N ASP A 1039 6.60 32.61 10.33
CA ASP A 1039 7.52 32.62 11.47
C ASP A 1039 8.54 31.49 11.34
N SER A 1040 9.83 31.75 11.59
CA SER A 1040 10.89 30.74 11.57
C SER A 1040 11.38 30.44 12.98
N ILE A 1041 11.50 29.16 13.32
CA ILE A 1041 11.97 28.67 14.61
C ILE A 1041 13.10 27.66 14.36
N MET A 1042 14.18 27.74 15.14
CA MET A 1042 15.27 26.77 15.08
C MET A 1042 15.19 25.78 16.24
N VAL A 1043 15.31 24.49 15.96
CA VAL A 1043 15.37 23.42 16.98
C VAL A 1043 16.68 22.66 16.81
N THR A 1044 17.44 22.46 17.89
CA THR A 1044 18.72 21.75 17.85
C THR A 1044 19.04 21.04 19.17
N GLY A 1045 19.86 19.99 19.09
CA GLY A 1045 20.42 19.29 20.24
C GLY A 1045 21.68 19.95 20.81
N ASP A 1046 22.22 20.97 20.15
CA ASP A 1046 23.41 21.69 20.61
C ASP A 1046 23.15 22.50 21.88
N ASN A 1047 24.24 22.89 22.55
CA ASN A 1047 24.17 23.80 23.69
C ASN A 1047 23.51 25.14 23.29
N TRP A 1048 22.98 25.83 24.30
CA TRP A 1048 22.29 27.09 24.07
C TRP A 1048 23.17 28.18 23.42
N GLY A 1049 24.46 28.26 23.80
CA GLY A 1049 25.39 29.27 23.29
C GLY A 1049 25.61 29.19 21.78
N THR A 1050 26.00 28.02 21.29
CA THR A 1050 26.21 27.75 19.85
C THR A 1050 24.90 27.87 19.07
N ALA A 1051 23.79 27.36 19.61
CA ALA A 1051 22.48 27.46 18.97
C ALA A 1051 22.03 28.93 18.81
N ASN A 1052 22.16 29.73 19.87
CA ASN A 1052 21.75 31.13 19.84
C ASN A 1052 22.65 31.96 18.89
N ALA A 1053 23.95 31.67 18.84
CA ALA A 1053 24.86 32.34 17.91
C ALA A 1053 24.49 32.04 16.44
N ILE A 1054 24.22 30.77 16.10
CA ILE A 1054 23.80 30.36 14.74
C ILE A 1054 22.44 30.96 14.37
N ALA A 1055 21.48 30.95 15.28
CA ALA A 1055 20.17 31.54 15.02
C ALA A 1055 20.25 33.04 14.77
N LYS A 1056 21.05 33.78 15.56
CA LYS A 1056 21.29 35.20 15.36
C LYS A 1056 21.97 35.48 14.02
N ASP A 1057 22.91 34.62 13.63
CA ASP A 1057 23.62 34.74 12.36
C ASP A 1057 22.73 34.44 11.14
N VAL A 1058 21.73 33.56 11.29
CA VAL A 1058 20.71 33.27 10.25
C VAL A 1058 19.56 34.29 10.24
N GLY A 1059 19.30 34.97 11.36
CA GLY A 1059 18.18 35.90 11.54
C GLY A 1059 16.90 35.27 12.11
N ILE A 1060 17.04 34.20 12.90
CA ILE A 1060 15.94 33.50 13.58
C ILE A 1060 15.81 34.01 15.02
N ASP A 1061 14.62 34.50 15.37
CA ASP A 1061 14.35 35.13 16.67
C ASP A 1061 14.02 34.10 17.79
N THR A 1062 13.62 32.87 17.44
CA THR A 1062 13.16 31.84 18.39
C THR A 1062 13.96 30.54 18.25
N VAL A 1063 14.57 30.07 19.34
CA VAL A 1063 15.44 28.89 19.37
C VAL A 1063 15.05 27.94 20.50
N ALA A 1064 14.98 26.64 20.20
CA ALA A 1064 14.93 25.56 21.19
C ALA A 1064 16.22 24.74 21.10
N ALA A 1065 17.12 24.95 22.05
CA ALA A 1065 18.41 24.26 22.15
C ALA A 1065 18.34 23.08 23.13
N GLU A 1066 19.37 22.23 23.13
CA GLU A 1066 19.51 21.07 24.03
C GLU A 1066 18.32 20.08 23.95
N THR A 1067 17.67 20.03 22.77
CA THR A 1067 16.48 19.21 22.55
C THR A 1067 16.83 17.79 22.14
N LYS A 1068 16.22 16.79 22.80
CA LYS A 1068 16.26 15.38 22.37
C LYS A 1068 15.32 15.17 21.17
N PRO A 1069 15.54 14.15 20.32
CA PRO A 1069 14.67 13.85 19.17
C PRO A 1069 13.17 13.78 19.50
N GLU A 1070 12.81 13.14 20.62
CA GLU A 1070 11.41 13.02 21.10
C GLU A 1070 10.78 14.37 21.46
N GLN A 1071 11.59 15.32 21.94
CA GLN A 1071 11.15 16.64 22.35
C GLN A 1071 10.90 17.55 21.13
N LYS A 1072 11.54 17.29 19.98
CA LYS A 1072 11.28 18.02 18.74
C LYS A 1072 9.83 17.84 18.28
N ALA A 1073 9.31 16.61 18.30
CA ALA A 1073 7.92 16.31 17.95
C ALA A 1073 6.93 16.93 18.94
N GLN A 1074 7.28 17.00 20.23
CA GLN A 1074 6.44 17.68 21.22
C GLN A 1074 6.37 19.19 20.96
N LYS A 1075 7.47 19.82 20.51
CA LYS A 1075 7.48 21.24 20.17
C LYS A 1075 6.58 21.58 18.98
N VAL A 1076 6.53 20.70 17.98
CA VAL A 1076 5.58 20.79 16.87
C VAL A 1076 4.14 20.81 17.39
N LYS A 1077 3.79 19.87 18.28
CA LYS A 1077 2.44 19.79 18.88
C LYS A 1077 2.08 21.01 19.72
N GLU A 1078 3.04 21.57 20.46
CA GLU A 1078 2.85 22.79 21.25
C GLU A 1078 2.46 23.98 20.36
N LEU A 1079 3.14 24.16 19.22
CA LEU A 1079 2.85 25.22 18.26
C LEU A 1079 1.52 25.01 17.52
N GLN A 1080 1.18 23.75 17.22
CA GLN A 1080 -0.12 23.38 16.68
C GLN A 1080 -1.26 23.69 17.67
N ALA A 1081 -1.06 23.39 18.96
CA ALA A 1081 -2.01 23.73 20.01
C ALA A 1081 -2.20 25.25 20.17
N ALA A 1082 -1.16 26.04 19.86
CA ALA A 1082 -1.23 27.51 19.78
C ALA A 1082 -1.92 28.03 18.49
N GLY A 1083 -2.47 27.14 17.65
CA GLY A 1083 -3.21 27.51 16.43
C GLY A 1083 -2.32 27.82 15.22
N LYS A 1084 -1.02 27.54 15.27
CA LYS A 1084 -0.13 27.65 14.11
C LYS A 1084 -0.26 26.41 13.22
N ILE A 1085 -0.08 26.60 11.91
CA ILE A 1085 0.05 25.51 10.94
C ILE A 1085 1.55 25.35 10.67
N VAL A 1086 2.08 24.25 11.17
CA VAL A 1086 3.52 24.07 11.37
C VAL A 1086 4.09 23.20 10.25
N ALA A 1087 5.08 23.73 9.55
CA ALA A 1087 5.94 22.92 8.68
C ALA A 1087 7.26 22.62 9.38
N MET A 1088 7.69 21.36 9.37
CA MET A 1088 8.99 20.94 9.89
C MET A 1088 9.92 20.67 8.71
N VAL A 1089 11.13 21.23 8.74
CA VAL A 1089 12.17 21.00 7.74
C VAL A 1089 13.34 20.27 8.39
N GLY A 1090 13.70 19.10 7.85
CA GLY A 1090 14.77 18.25 8.38
C GLY A 1090 15.41 17.38 7.29
N ASP A 1091 16.57 16.80 7.60
CA ASP A 1091 17.35 15.97 6.67
C ASP A 1091 17.64 14.55 7.21
N GLY A 1092 17.46 14.32 8.50
CA GLY A 1092 17.96 13.12 9.20
C GLY A 1092 16.92 12.21 9.87
N ILE A 1093 17.40 11.03 10.26
CA ILE A 1093 16.67 9.98 11.02
C ILE A 1093 16.08 10.52 12.33
N ASN A 1094 16.76 11.48 12.95
CA ASN A 1094 16.38 12.07 14.23
C ASN A 1094 15.16 13.00 14.13
N ASP A 1095 14.85 13.51 12.93
CA ASP A 1095 13.74 14.45 12.72
C ASP A 1095 12.49 13.77 12.18
N SER A 1096 12.57 12.51 11.78
CA SER A 1096 11.45 11.72 11.25
C SER A 1096 10.19 11.78 12.16
N PRO A 1097 10.28 11.66 13.50
CA PRO A 1097 9.10 11.81 14.35
C PRO A 1097 8.48 13.21 14.31
N ALA A 1098 9.30 14.26 14.19
CA ALA A 1098 8.84 15.65 14.10
C ALA A 1098 8.27 15.97 12.71
N LEU A 1099 8.86 15.42 11.65
CA LEU A 1099 8.36 15.50 10.27
C LEU A 1099 6.96 14.89 10.13
N VAL A 1100 6.73 13.72 10.76
CA VAL A 1100 5.42 13.05 10.77
C VAL A 1100 4.39 13.78 11.64
N ALA A 1101 4.82 14.42 12.72
CA ALA A 1101 3.93 15.16 13.62
C ALA A 1101 3.47 16.52 13.04
N ALA A 1102 4.27 17.12 12.16
CA ALA A 1102 3.98 18.42 11.55
C ALA A 1102 2.76 18.38 10.63
N ASP A 1103 2.12 19.53 10.40
CA ASP A 1103 1.05 19.65 9.41
C ASP A 1103 1.59 19.49 7.98
N VAL A 1104 2.88 19.80 7.80
CA VAL A 1104 3.67 19.57 6.59
C VAL A 1104 5.10 19.17 6.97
N GLY A 1105 5.47 17.92 6.72
CA GLY A 1105 6.87 17.48 6.78
C GLY A 1105 7.63 17.80 5.49
N ILE A 1106 8.78 18.45 5.55
CA ILE A 1106 9.64 18.77 4.40
C ILE A 1106 11.02 18.15 4.60
N ALA A 1107 11.39 17.19 3.74
CA ALA A 1107 12.72 16.58 3.72
C ALA A 1107 13.65 17.29 2.72
N ILE A 1108 14.91 17.52 3.09
CA ILE A 1108 15.92 18.14 2.22
C ILE A 1108 16.84 17.09 1.56
N GLY A 1109 16.98 17.15 0.23
CA GLY A 1109 18.02 16.49 -0.54
C GLY A 1109 17.97 14.95 -0.52
N ALA A 1110 19.14 14.32 -0.65
CA ALA A 1110 19.37 12.88 -0.39
C ALA A 1110 19.37 12.59 1.12
N GLY A 1111 18.37 13.11 1.83
CA GLY A 1111 18.12 12.76 3.22
C GLY A 1111 17.94 11.25 3.34
N THR A 1112 18.09 10.72 4.56
CA THR A 1112 17.90 9.28 4.79
C THR A 1112 16.53 8.83 4.27
N ASP A 1113 16.43 7.61 3.73
CA ASP A 1113 15.17 7.08 3.17
C ASP A 1113 14.00 7.22 4.16
N ILE A 1114 14.30 7.16 5.46
CA ILE A 1114 13.37 7.38 6.58
C ILE A 1114 12.79 8.81 6.57
N ALA A 1115 13.63 9.84 6.43
CA ALA A 1115 13.19 11.24 6.36
C ALA A 1115 12.42 11.51 5.07
N ILE A 1116 12.88 10.93 3.95
CA ILE A 1116 12.17 11.00 2.67
C ILE A 1116 10.79 10.38 2.82
N GLU A 1117 10.65 9.18 3.40
CA GLU A 1117 9.37 8.48 3.61
C GLU A 1117 8.43 9.28 4.53
N ALA A 1118 8.96 9.80 5.64
CA ALA A 1118 8.23 10.57 6.64
C ALA A 1118 7.68 11.91 6.14
N ALA A 1119 8.35 12.55 5.18
CA ALA A 1119 7.97 13.88 4.70
C ALA A 1119 6.85 13.87 3.65
N ASP A 1120 6.02 14.92 3.69
CA ASP A 1120 4.97 15.23 2.73
C ASP A 1120 5.52 15.85 1.43
N ILE A 1121 6.61 16.62 1.57
CA ILE A 1121 7.35 17.27 0.49
C ILE A 1121 8.81 16.85 0.57
N VAL A 1122 9.39 16.47 -0.56
CA VAL A 1122 10.81 16.11 -0.67
C VAL A 1122 11.48 17.09 -1.62
N LEU A 1123 12.46 17.84 -1.13
CA LEU A 1123 13.28 18.70 -1.97
C LEU A 1123 14.34 17.82 -2.63
N MET A 1124 14.33 17.74 -3.95
CA MET A 1124 15.26 16.90 -4.71
C MET A 1124 16.69 17.44 -4.71
N ARG A 1125 16.87 18.70 -4.27
CA ARG A 1125 18.17 19.37 -4.14
C ARG A 1125 18.37 19.76 -2.69
N SER A 1126 19.63 19.82 -2.25
CA SER A 1126 19.99 20.25 -0.89
C SER A 1126 19.92 21.77 -0.67
N ASN A 1127 19.04 22.47 -1.39
CA ASN A 1127 18.92 23.93 -1.39
C ASN A 1127 17.70 24.37 -0.57
N LEU A 1128 17.92 25.23 0.43
CA LEU A 1128 16.86 25.77 1.29
C LEU A 1128 15.86 26.66 0.53
N GLU A 1129 16.25 27.27 -0.59
CA GLU A 1129 15.36 28.09 -1.44
C GLU A 1129 14.17 27.28 -2.00
N ASP A 1130 14.31 25.96 -2.13
CA ASP A 1130 13.25 25.12 -2.63
C ASP A 1130 12.11 24.96 -1.59
N VAL A 1131 12.36 25.24 -0.29
CA VAL A 1131 11.31 25.36 0.75
C VAL A 1131 10.38 26.53 0.43
N VAL A 1132 10.96 27.69 0.10
CA VAL A 1132 10.22 28.90 -0.30
C VAL A 1132 9.43 28.62 -1.58
N THR A 1133 10.07 27.94 -2.54
CA THR A 1133 9.45 27.55 -3.81
C THR A 1133 8.24 26.64 -3.57
N ALA A 1134 8.32 25.69 -2.63
CA ALA A 1134 7.20 24.82 -2.28
C ALA A 1134 5.99 25.61 -1.76
N ILE A 1135 6.23 26.59 -0.88
CA ILE A 1135 5.18 27.41 -0.28
C ILE A 1135 4.54 28.36 -1.31
N ASP A 1136 5.34 29.08 -2.10
CA ASP A 1136 4.83 29.99 -3.13
C ASP A 1136 4.05 29.23 -4.22
N LEU A 1137 4.61 28.11 -4.70
CA LEU A 1137 3.94 27.26 -5.68
C LEU A 1137 2.60 26.73 -5.16
N SER A 1138 2.56 26.32 -3.90
CA SER A 1138 1.32 25.88 -3.26
C SER A 1138 0.29 27.01 -3.19
N ARG A 1139 0.67 28.21 -2.71
CA ARG A 1139 -0.20 29.39 -2.67
C ARG A 1139 -0.74 29.77 -4.05
N LYS A 1140 0.10 29.77 -5.10
CA LYS A 1140 -0.33 30.04 -6.48
C LYS A 1140 -1.23 28.96 -7.06
N THR A 1141 -0.99 27.69 -6.72
CA THR A 1141 -1.86 26.59 -7.14
C THR A 1141 -3.26 26.73 -6.52
N PHE A 1142 -3.34 27.06 -5.23
CA PHE A 1142 -4.62 27.30 -4.55
C PHE A 1142 -5.33 28.57 -5.03
N ALA A 1143 -4.59 29.61 -5.39
CA ALA A 1143 -5.17 30.78 -6.05
C ALA A 1143 -5.82 30.41 -7.40
N ARG A 1144 -5.18 29.56 -8.21
CA ARG A 1144 -5.77 29.04 -9.46
C ARG A 1144 -6.99 28.16 -9.22
N ILE A 1145 -6.99 27.34 -8.16
CA ILE A 1145 -8.17 26.55 -7.78
C ILE A 1145 -9.34 27.47 -7.44
N ARG A 1146 -9.12 28.52 -6.63
CA ARG A 1146 -10.17 29.51 -6.31
C ARG A 1146 -10.69 30.21 -7.57
N LEU A 1147 -9.80 30.58 -8.48
CA LEU A 1147 -10.17 31.17 -9.76
C LEU A 1147 -11.01 30.21 -10.61
N ASN A 1148 -10.64 28.93 -10.70
CA ASN A 1148 -11.42 27.92 -11.42
C ASN A 1148 -12.82 27.74 -10.82
N TYR A 1149 -12.94 27.79 -9.48
CA TYR A 1149 -14.24 27.77 -8.82
C TYR A 1149 -15.06 29.02 -9.13
N LEU A 1150 -14.44 30.20 -9.13
CA LEU A 1150 -15.12 31.45 -9.48
C LEU A 1150 -15.68 31.39 -10.90
N TRP A 1151 -14.91 30.90 -11.87
CA TRP A 1151 -15.37 30.74 -13.25
C TRP A 1151 -16.47 29.69 -13.40
N ALA A 1152 -16.30 28.51 -12.80
CA ALA A 1152 -17.28 27.43 -12.89
C ALA A 1152 -18.61 27.81 -12.21
N PHE A 1153 -18.55 28.47 -11.06
CA PHE A 1153 -19.75 28.93 -10.35
C PHE A 1153 -20.39 30.13 -11.04
N GLY A 1154 -19.60 31.15 -11.42
CA GLY A 1154 -20.07 32.34 -12.11
C GLY A 1154 -20.75 32.01 -13.44
N TYR A 1155 -20.17 31.08 -14.22
CA TYR A 1155 -20.80 30.58 -15.44
C TYR A 1155 -22.16 29.95 -15.16
N ASN A 1156 -22.27 29.06 -14.17
CA ASN A 1156 -23.54 28.40 -13.84
C ASN A 1156 -24.59 29.39 -13.30
N VAL A 1157 -24.18 30.34 -12.44
CA VAL A 1157 -25.07 31.38 -11.89
C VAL A 1157 -25.63 32.28 -12.99
N LEU A 1158 -24.86 32.58 -14.04
CA LEU A 1158 -25.33 33.36 -15.18
C LEU A 1158 -26.13 32.51 -16.18
N ALA A 1159 -25.63 31.32 -16.53
CA ALA A 1159 -26.20 30.50 -17.59
C ALA A 1159 -27.51 29.82 -17.19
N ILE A 1160 -27.69 29.44 -15.91
CA ILE A 1160 -28.91 28.77 -15.44
C ILE A 1160 -30.15 29.69 -15.56
N PRO A 1161 -30.14 30.95 -15.11
CA PRO A 1161 -31.25 31.88 -15.35
C PRO A 1161 -31.54 32.12 -16.83
N VAL A 1162 -30.51 32.26 -17.67
CA VAL A 1162 -30.71 32.44 -19.11
C VAL A 1162 -31.31 31.17 -19.74
N ALA A 1163 -30.85 29.98 -19.35
CA ALA A 1163 -31.40 28.70 -19.80
C ALA A 1163 -32.83 28.46 -19.28
N ALA A 1164 -33.14 28.95 -18.08
CA ALA A 1164 -34.48 28.94 -17.49
C ALA A 1164 -35.42 30.00 -18.09
N GLY A 1165 -34.94 30.84 -19.02
CA GLY A 1165 -35.76 31.80 -19.74
C GLY A 1165 -35.94 33.15 -19.03
N ALA A 1166 -35.08 33.52 -18.08
CA ALA A 1166 -35.16 34.83 -17.40
C ALA A 1166 -35.01 36.03 -18.35
N LEU A 1167 -34.30 35.86 -19.48
CA LEU A 1167 -34.12 36.89 -20.51
C LEU A 1167 -35.16 36.81 -21.65
N LEU A 1168 -36.07 35.83 -21.59
CA LEU A 1168 -37.11 35.63 -22.61
C LEU A 1168 -38.06 36.83 -22.74
N PRO A 1169 -38.51 37.50 -21.64
CA PRO A 1169 -39.44 38.63 -21.73
C PRO A 1169 -38.81 39.89 -22.33
N ALA A 1170 -37.48 40.06 -22.21
CA ALA A 1170 -36.79 41.29 -22.58
C ALA A 1170 -36.08 41.23 -23.94
N ILE A 1171 -35.57 40.05 -24.35
CA ILE A 1171 -34.67 39.91 -25.51
C ILE A 1171 -35.14 38.81 -26.48
N GLY A 1172 -36.16 38.01 -26.12
CA GLY A 1172 -36.66 36.91 -26.95
C GLY A 1172 -35.65 35.77 -27.18
N LEU A 1173 -34.52 35.76 -26.45
CA LEU A 1173 -33.44 34.81 -26.64
C LEU A 1173 -33.74 33.49 -25.90
N ARG A 1174 -33.89 32.39 -26.65
CA ARG A 1174 -34.01 31.03 -26.10
C ARG A 1174 -32.69 30.30 -26.29
N LEU A 1175 -32.02 29.91 -25.19
CA LEU A 1175 -30.78 29.13 -25.24
C LEU A 1175 -31.08 27.73 -25.80
N PRO A 1176 -30.59 27.37 -27.00
CA PRO A 1176 -30.76 26.04 -27.55
C PRO A 1176 -29.91 25.03 -26.75
N PRO A 1177 -30.38 23.77 -26.56
CA PRO A 1177 -29.67 22.76 -25.78
C PRO A 1177 -28.22 22.48 -26.24
N TRP A 1178 -27.94 22.61 -27.54
CA TRP A 1178 -26.59 22.44 -28.07
C TRP A 1178 -25.63 23.57 -27.68
N ILE A 1179 -26.12 24.81 -27.51
CA ILE A 1179 -25.31 25.93 -27.00
C ILE A 1179 -24.98 25.70 -25.53
N SER A 1180 -25.95 25.22 -24.75
CA SER A 1180 -25.71 24.81 -23.36
C SER A 1180 -24.67 23.69 -23.26
N GLY A 1181 -24.72 22.70 -24.17
CA GLY A 1181 -23.71 21.64 -24.28
C GLY A 1181 -22.33 22.16 -24.70
N ALA A 1182 -22.26 23.04 -25.70
CA ALA A 1182 -21.01 23.65 -26.15
C ALA A 1182 -20.38 24.54 -25.07
N ALA A 1183 -21.20 25.29 -24.34
CA ALA A 1183 -20.72 26.17 -23.29
C ALA A 1183 -20.35 25.39 -22.00
N MET A 1184 -20.98 24.24 -21.74
CA MET A 1184 -20.52 23.26 -20.74
C MET A 1184 -19.13 22.70 -21.10
N ALA A 1185 -18.91 22.34 -22.38
CA ALA A 1185 -17.60 21.89 -22.85
C ALA A 1185 -16.55 23.01 -22.75
N ALA A 1186 -16.90 24.24 -23.15
CA ALA A 1186 -16.03 25.41 -23.05
C ALA A 1186 -15.65 25.74 -21.59
N SER A 1187 -16.57 25.57 -20.64
CA SER A 1187 -16.28 25.71 -19.20
C SER A 1187 -15.27 24.67 -18.71
N SER A 1188 -15.29 23.45 -19.25
CA SER A 1188 -14.30 22.43 -18.89
C SER A 1188 -12.93 22.76 -19.48
N VAL A 1189 -12.90 23.22 -20.73
CA VAL A 1189 -11.68 23.66 -21.41
C VAL A 1189 -11.06 24.87 -20.70
N SER A 1190 -11.85 25.85 -20.26
CA SER A 1190 -11.33 27.04 -19.57
C SER A 1190 -10.68 26.70 -18.23
N VAL A 1191 -11.26 25.77 -17.45
CA VAL A 1191 -10.68 25.26 -16.19
C VAL A 1191 -9.37 24.50 -16.44
N VAL A 1192 -9.31 23.69 -17.49
CA VAL A 1192 -8.09 22.96 -17.87
C VAL A 1192 -7.01 23.95 -18.34
N CYS A 1193 -7.33 24.89 -19.22
CA CYS A 1193 -6.41 25.93 -19.68
C CYS A 1193 -5.88 26.79 -18.52
N SER A 1194 -6.77 27.25 -17.62
CA SER A 1194 -6.41 27.98 -16.39
C SER A 1194 -5.42 27.19 -15.52
N SER A 1195 -5.63 25.88 -15.39
CA SER A 1195 -4.72 24.99 -14.67
C SER A 1195 -3.38 24.82 -15.39
N LEU A 1196 -3.38 24.72 -16.72
CA LEU A 1196 -2.16 24.59 -17.53
C LEU A 1196 -1.27 25.83 -17.50
N PHE A 1197 -1.82 27.03 -17.23
CA PHE A 1197 -1.01 28.24 -17.02
C PHE A 1197 -0.06 28.15 -15.82
N LEU A 1198 -0.26 27.20 -14.90
CA LEU A 1198 0.72 26.91 -13.84
C LEU A 1198 2.06 26.42 -14.41
N LYS A 1199 2.10 25.85 -15.63
CA LYS A 1199 3.35 25.49 -16.31
C LYS A 1199 4.26 26.69 -16.62
N SER A 1200 3.70 27.89 -16.66
CA SER A 1200 4.45 29.14 -16.83
C SER A 1200 4.91 29.75 -15.49
N TYR A 1201 4.78 29.03 -14.39
CA TYR A 1201 5.25 29.47 -13.08
C TYR A 1201 6.75 29.80 -13.12
N LYS A 1202 7.09 30.98 -12.58
CA LYS A 1202 8.46 31.39 -12.31
C LYS A 1202 8.64 31.52 -10.80
N ARG A 1203 9.80 31.07 -10.33
CA ARG A 1203 10.22 31.26 -8.94
C ARG A 1203 10.21 32.75 -8.59
N PRO A 1204 9.85 33.14 -7.35
CA PRO A 1204 9.94 34.53 -6.92
C PRO A 1204 11.37 35.04 -7.12
N LYS A 1205 11.53 36.15 -7.87
CA LYS A 1205 12.82 36.81 -8.11
C LYS A 1205 12.95 38.00 -7.17
N GLU A 1206 13.76 37.85 -6.15
CA GLU A 1206 14.49 38.94 -5.48
C GLU A 1206 15.74 38.32 -4.84
N LEU A 1207 16.80 38.24 -5.66
CA LEU A 1207 18.11 37.66 -5.37
C LEU A 1207 19.22 38.71 -5.50
N ASN A 1208 18.89 40.00 -5.40
CA ASN A 1208 19.85 41.10 -5.38
C ASN A 1208 19.82 41.81 -4.03
N VAL A 1209 20.55 41.25 -3.06
CA VAL A 1209 21.19 42.08 -2.03
C VAL A 1209 22.55 42.46 -2.63
N PRO A 1210 22.95 43.74 -2.63
CA PRO A 1210 24.22 44.16 -3.23
C PRO A 1210 25.39 43.35 -2.64
N ASP A 1211 26.35 43.02 -3.50
CA ASP A 1211 27.64 42.42 -3.13
C ASP A 1211 28.20 43.13 -1.89
N MET A 1212 28.13 42.48 -0.73
CA MET A 1212 28.84 42.91 0.48
C MET A 1212 30.25 42.31 0.49
N THR A 1213 30.98 42.51 -0.61
CA THR A 1213 32.43 42.28 -0.69
C THR A 1213 33.25 43.53 -0.34
N GLU A 1214 32.60 44.65 0.00
CA GLU A 1214 33.25 45.84 0.56
C GLU A 1214 32.67 46.20 1.94
N ILE A 1215 33.01 45.41 2.96
CA ILE A 1215 33.19 45.97 4.30
C ILE A 1215 34.61 45.59 4.70
N SER A 1216 35.53 46.49 4.38
CA SER A 1216 36.86 46.57 4.95
C SER A 1216 36.75 46.61 6.48
N VAL A 1217 37.62 45.84 7.12
CA VAL A 1217 37.95 45.92 8.54
C VAL A 1217 38.27 47.37 8.91
N GLU A 1218 37.46 47.96 9.79
CA GLU A 1218 37.87 48.94 10.81
C GLU A 1218 37.29 48.50 12.16
#